data_AF-A0A1T4PD74-F1
#
_entry.id   AF-A0A1T4PD74-F1
#
_cell.length_a   1.000
_cell.length_b   1.000
_cell.length_c   1.000
_cell.angle_alpha   90.00
_cell.angle_beta   90.00
_cell.angle_gamma   90.00
#
_symmetry.space_group_name_H-M   'P 1'
#
loop_
_entity.id
_entity.type
_entity.pdbx_description
1 polymer ?
#
loop_
_entity_poly.entity_id
_entity_poly.type
_entity_poly.pdbx_seq_one_letter_code
_entity_poly.pdbx_strand_id
1 'polypeptide(L)'
;MQKLSCLVVVLFSLFSLANAARQMERLDRGLIAVKTNDGVFLSWRMFGTDAESIAFNLYRDGKKVNAQPITNSTNFVDAAGALTSRYEVRAVEGGVEKEADKSVNVWESQKWTIPLDRPAGGSNASGSYTYSPNDIAVGDLDGDGEYELVLKWDPSNSKDNSQKGYMGNVIVDAYKLDGTKLWRIDLGKNIRAGAHYTQILVGDYDLDGFAEVAMKTAPGTKDGSGKYLSKGPAANDDDGADYRNSSGYVLSGNEYLTVFNGKTGVEMATVLYNPARGTVKSWGDSYGNRVDRFLATNAYLDGVKPSMVFQRGYYTRMAITAYDWDGTTLSQRWYYNAATSGQECYGQGNHNISAGDVDGDGFDEIIEGSCAVDHDGKFMYRTGLGHGDAIHLGDLDPDNEGLEVWQVHEDKPYGYELHDARTGKLLWRETSSGDNGRGVAADVDSTSRGYEMWSAANWNTYSAKGKILASSRPAYNFRVYWDGDLLDELLDGVTISKWNSSTSKSETLMKLDGSSCNSTKATPNLSADILGDWREEIITHDDSHLFLYTTTILTDHRVYTLMHDPIYRLGISWQNTAYNQPPHLGFWLGSGSIPKPDIELVGEILPPSIAKNGAGSSRQTIVLGDLIVPFAYAYSHCSGAEAAGFPKGIVTQLEGGKIHISGTPQEVGTFPFTVKTLGGEGEAATLSGVLTVLPQLEWVKSGKILSYVNAAFPEEGSGEYEETNAGWIDSGYFNFTNSKENFGVWKIFSPEEKEAVLTIRFANGGTVERPMLLTWNDSVMGKVAFPATGWTAYDSVAISVPIRQGANTMRLASMTEDGGPNVDEFGFDVAGIRQWNAADSSLIPESFNRIADKMIPVSLSVSRNGIAYTLSDAQEASLSVFDIHGKIRFVQKVQGCGMISDKWNVLPAGRYVVTLRKNGVLISKMAVKR
;
A
#
# COMPACT_ATOMS: atom_id res chain seq x y z
N MET A 1 15.38 17.18 51.79
CA MET A 1 14.16 16.38 52.01
C MET A 1 13.02 17.03 51.22
N GLN A 2 13.09 17.11 49.89
CA GLN A 2 12.65 16.09 48.92
C GLN A 2 11.23 15.56 49.20
N LYS A 3 10.25 16.10 48.47
CA LYS A 3 9.03 15.39 48.08
C LYS A 3 8.91 15.46 46.56
N LEU A 4 9.09 14.29 45.97
CA LEU A 4 8.91 13.95 44.58
C LEU A 4 7.40 13.98 44.26
N SER A 5 7.00 14.67 43.19
CA SER A 5 5.73 14.43 42.52
C SER A 5 6.04 14.05 41.08
N CYS A 6 5.94 12.75 40.79
CA CYS A 6 6.03 12.16 39.47
C CYS A 6 4.86 12.63 38.61
N LEU A 7 5.15 13.34 37.53
CA LEU A 7 4.25 13.46 36.39
C LEU A 7 4.65 12.36 35.39
N VAL A 8 3.84 11.30 35.33
CA VAL A 8 3.95 10.27 34.29
C VAL A 8 3.31 10.85 33.04
N VAL A 9 4.12 11.28 32.08
CA VAL A 9 3.69 11.51 30.69
C VAL A 9 3.93 10.21 29.95
N VAL A 10 2.85 9.50 29.65
CA VAL A 10 2.85 8.35 28.75
C VAL A 10 3.08 8.87 27.34
N LEU A 11 4.30 8.76 26.82
CA LEU A 11 4.56 8.89 25.39
C LEU A 11 4.05 7.61 24.70
N PHE A 12 2.98 7.73 23.94
CA PHE A 12 2.69 6.79 22.86
C PHE A 12 3.67 7.09 21.72
N SER A 13 4.78 6.35 21.69
CA SER A 13 5.65 6.27 20.52
C SER A 13 4.96 5.37 19.50
N LEU A 14 4.29 5.95 18.51
CA LEU A 14 3.92 5.23 17.28
C LEU A 14 5.21 4.98 16.51
N PHE A 15 5.74 3.76 16.62
CA PHE A 15 6.83 3.27 15.80
C PHE A 15 6.27 3.01 14.40
N SER A 16 6.56 3.90 13.45
CA SER A 16 6.48 3.58 12.03
C SER A 16 7.89 3.21 11.59
N LEU A 17 8.17 1.91 11.56
CA LEU A 17 9.21 1.35 10.72
C LEU A 17 8.83 1.72 9.26
N ALA A 18 9.77 2.13 8.41
CA ALA A 18 9.49 2.17 6.98
C ALA A 18 10.15 0.93 6.41
N ASN A 19 9.37 0.17 5.67
CA ASN A 19 9.83 -1.08 5.09
C ASN A 19 10.50 -0.79 3.76
N ALA A 20 11.53 -1.58 3.49
CA ALA A 20 12.07 -1.70 2.15
C ALA A 20 11.07 -2.50 1.30
N ALA A 21 11.16 -2.37 -0.02
CA ALA A 21 10.29 -3.07 -0.95
C ALA A 21 10.50 -4.60 -0.84
N ARG A 22 9.42 -5.37 -1.05
CA ARG A 22 9.46 -6.83 -0.97
C ARG A 22 10.26 -7.41 -2.13
N GLN A 23 11.10 -8.39 -1.85
CA GLN A 23 11.78 -9.16 -2.89
C GLN A 23 10.76 -10.09 -3.56
N MET A 24 10.64 -10.03 -4.88
CA MET A 24 9.76 -10.89 -5.67
C MET A 24 10.55 -11.57 -6.78
N GLU A 25 10.01 -12.69 -7.28
CA GLU A 25 10.68 -13.48 -8.31
C GLU A 25 10.94 -12.68 -9.58
N ARG A 26 12.14 -12.85 -10.15
CA ARG A 26 12.47 -12.29 -11.46
C ARG A 26 11.91 -13.19 -12.56
N LEU A 27 10.70 -12.87 -13.01
CA LEU A 27 10.00 -13.62 -14.05
C LEU A 27 10.37 -13.17 -15.47
N ASP A 28 10.24 -14.07 -16.43
CA ASP A 28 10.21 -13.73 -17.86
C ASP A 28 8.84 -13.14 -18.24
N ARG A 29 8.66 -12.69 -19.48
CA ARG A 29 7.37 -12.14 -19.92
C ARG A 29 6.24 -13.15 -19.96
N GLY A 30 6.48 -14.43 -19.71
CA GLY A 30 5.46 -15.48 -19.68
C GLY A 30 4.65 -15.56 -20.97
N LEU A 31 5.24 -15.17 -22.11
CA LEU A 31 4.50 -15.03 -23.36
C LEU A 31 3.88 -16.37 -23.75
N ILE A 32 2.57 -16.40 -23.95
CA ILE A 32 1.89 -17.55 -24.55
C ILE A 32 1.30 -17.18 -25.91
N ALA A 33 1.15 -18.19 -26.75
CA ALA A 33 0.50 -18.08 -28.05
C ALA A 33 -0.43 -19.27 -28.24
N VAL A 34 -1.73 -19.04 -28.44
CA VAL A 34 -2.75 -20.08 -28.51
C VAL A 34 -3.55 -19.94 -29.79
N LYS A 35 -3.69 -21.02 -30.54
CA LYS A 35 -4.51 -21.01 -31.76
C LYS A 35 -5.98 -20.89 -31.42
N THR A 36 -6.66 -19.95 -32.08
CA THR A 36 -8.11 -19.76 -32.01
C THR A 36 -8.73 -19.77 -33.42
N ASN A 37 -10.06 -19.67 -33.49
CA ASN A 37 -10.77 -19.55 -34.78
C ASN A 37 -10.44 -18.23 -35.50
N ASP A 38 -10.13 -17.17 -34.76
CA ASP A 38 -9.92 -15.82 -35.28
C ASP A 38 -8.44 -15.48 -35.54
N GLY A 39 -7.51 -16.38 -35.20
CA GLY A 39 -6.08 -16.12 -35.34
C GLY A 39 -5.23 -16.91 -34.34
N VAL A 40 -4.18 -16.27 -33.85
CA VAL A 40 -3.42 -16.71 -32.67
C VAL A 40 -3.61 -15.65 -31.58
N PHE A 41 -4.20 -16.07 -30.47
CA PHE A 41 -4.27 -15.28 -29.25
C PHE A 41 -2.91 -15.27 -28.56
N LEU A 42 -2.49 -14.11 -28.08
CA LEU A 42 -1.23 -13.88 -27.41
C LEU A 42 -1.52 -13.17 -26.08
N SER A 43 -0.86 -13.57 -25.01
CA SER A 43 -0.84 -12.81 -23.74
C SER A 43 0.52 -12.92 -23.06
N TRP A 44 0.85 -11.92 -22.25
CA TRP A 44 2.14 -11.81 -21.57
C TRP A 44 2.04 -10.96 -20.30
N ARG A 45 3.04 -11.05 -19.43
CA ARG A 45 3.06 -10.40 -18.13
C ARG A 45 3.40 -8.92 -18.27
N MET A 46 2.67 -8.09 -17.53
CA MET A 46 3.16 -6.78 -17.10
C MET A 46 3.82 -6.93 -15.74
N PHE A 47 5.09 -6.53 -15.62
CA PHE A 47 5.83 -6.68 -14.37
C PHE A 47 5.50 -5.60 -13.37
N GLY A 48 5.52 -5.90 -12.08
CA GLY A 48 5.31 -4.92 -11.02
C GLY A 48 6.37 -3.82 -11.02
N THR A 49 7.54 -4.06 -11.62
CA THR A 49 8.60 -3.07 -11.81
C THR A 49 8.45 -2.23 -13.08
N ASP A 50 7.63 -2.64 -14.05
CA ASP A 50 7.42 -1.88 -15.29
C ASP A 50 6.95 -0.44 -14.96
N ALA A 51 7.38 0.52 -15.77
CA ALA A 51 6.84 1.87 -15.69
C ALA A 51 5.36 1.89 -16.13
N GLU A 52 4.54 2.78 -15.58
CA GLU A 52 3.14 2.94 -16.02
C GLU A 52 3.02 3.16 -17.54
N SER A 53 4.01 3.87 -18.11
CA SER A 53 4.11 4.15 -19.54
C SER A 53 4.64 2.98 -20.39
N ILE A 54 4.91 1.79 -19.82
CA ILE A 54 5.43 0.66 -20.62
C ILE A 54 4.46 0.35 -21.77
N ALA A 55 5.02 0.04 -22.93
CA ALA A 55 4.28 -0.44 -24.09
C ALA A 55 4.92 -1.71 -24.64
N PHE A 56 4.24 -2.43 -25.53
CA PHE A 56 4.73 -3.70 -26.06
C PHE A 56 4.62 -3.79 -27.58
N ASN A 57 5.62 -4.42 -28.19
CA ASN A 57 5.59 -4.85 -29.58
C ASN A 57 5.63 -6.37 -29.66
N LEU A 58 4.85 -6.92 -30.57
CA LEU A 58 4.80 -8.36 -30.84
C LEU A 58 5.41 -8.64 -32.20
N TYR A 59 6.19 -9.71 -32.25
CA TYR A 59 6.84 -10.18 -33.47
C TYR A 59 6.39 -11.60 -33.75
N ARG A 60 6.05 -11.86 -35.02
CA ARG A 60 5.82 -13.21 -35.55
C ARG A 60 6.92 -13.52 -36.55
N ASP A 61 7.67 -14.59 -36.32
CA ASP A 61 8.77 -15.04 -37.18
C ASP A 61 9.75 -13.89 -37.52
N GLY A 62 10.09 -13.08 -36.51
CA GLY A 62 10.96 -11.90 -36.63
C GLY A 62 10.33 -10.66 -37.28
N LYS A 63 9.03 -10.67 -37.61
CA LYS A 63 8.31 -9.51 -38.17
C LYS A 63 7.31 -8.96 -37.18
N LYS A 64 7.39 -7.66 -36.91
CA LYS A 64 6.43 -6.96 -36.06
C LYS A 64 4.99 -7.08 -36.60
N VAL A 65 4.03 -7.43 -35.75
CA VAL A 65 2.63 -7.66 -36.13
C VAL A 65 1.65 -6.58 -35.68
N ASN A 66 1.99 -5.80 -34.65
CA ASN A 66 1.19 -4.66 -34.19
C ASN A 66 1.65 -3.36 -34.88
N ALA A 67 0.70 -2.53 -35.33
CA ALA A 67 1.01 -1.28 -36.04
C ALA A 67 1.56 -0.18 -35.10
N GLN A 68 1.05 -0.11 -33.87
CA GLN A 68 1.47 0.80 -32.80
C GLN A 68 1.80 -0.01 -31.55
N PRO A 69 2.74 0.44 -30.70
CA PRO A 69 3.00 -0.20 -29.41
C PRO A 69 1.72 -0.34 -28.59
N ILE A 70 1.47 -1.55 -28.07
CA ILE A 70 0.29 -1.90 -27.29
C ILE A 70 0.47 -1.31 -25.89
N THR A 71 -0.52 -0.56 -25.41
CA THR A 71 -0.45 0.20 -24.14
C THR A 71 -1.66 -0.01 -23.23
N ASN A 72 -2.74 -0.58 -23.75
CA ASN A 72 -4.02 -0.72 -23.06
C ASN A 72 -4.26 -2.15 -22.52
N SER A 73 -3.50 -3.14 -22.96
CA SER A 73 -3.59 -4.53 -22.49
C SER A 73 -2.23 -5.22 -22.62
N THR A 74 -2.13 -6.43 -22.08
CA THR A 74 -1.03 -7.36 -22.37
C THR A 74 -1.52 -8.63 -23.03
N ASN A 75 -2.46 -8.46 -23.96
CA ASN A 75 -2.93 -9.50 -24.87
C ASN A 75 -3.11 -8.96 -26.29
N PHE A 76 -3.23 -9.86 -27.27
CA PHE A 76 -3.42 -9.52 -28.67
C PHE A 76 -3.94 -10.71 -29.48
N VAL A 77 -4.68 -10.45 -30.57
CA VAL A 77 -5.01 -11.50 -31.56
C VAL A 77 -4.34 -11.18 -32.89
N ASP A 78 -3.42 -12.04 -33.30
CA ASP A 78 -2.84 -12.00 -34.64
C ASP A 78 -3.65 -12.87 -35.60
N ALA A 79 -4.51 -12.21 -36.39
CA ALA A 79 -5.38 -12.87 -37.36
C ALA A 79 -4.63 -13.66 -38.45
N ALA A 80 -3.37 -13.32 -38.73
CA ALA A 80 -2.55 -14.02 -39.73
C ALA A 80 -1.66 -15.13 -39.11
N GLY A 81 -1.74 -15.34 -37.79
CA GLY A 81 -1.00 -16.36 -37.08
C GLY A 81 -1.42 -17.80 -37.42
N ALA A 82 -0.43 -18.70 -37.49
CA ALA A 82 -0.61 -20.12 -37.75
C ALA A 82 0.07 -20.97 -36.67
N LEU A 83 -0.24 -22.27 -36.61
CA LEU A 83 0.41 -23.21 -35.66
C LEU A 83 1.93 -23.31 -35.84
N THR A 84 2.43 -23.02 -37.05
CA THR A 84 3.87 -23.03 -37.34
C THR A 84 4.57 -21.72 -36.99
N SER A 85 3.83 -20.69 -36.60
CA SER A 85 4.37 -19.39 -36.26
C SER A 85 5.14 -19.42 -34.94
N ARG A 86 6.11 -18.52 -34.81
CA ARG A 86 6.84 -18.28 -33.55
C ARG A 86 6.67 -16.83 -33.13
N TYR A 87 6.46 -16.61 -31.84
CA TYR A 87 6.18 -15.27 -31.31
C TYR A 87 7.24 -14.79 -30.33
N GLU A 88 7.47 -13.48 -30.31
CA GLU A 88 8.28 -12.76 -29.32
C GLU A 88 7.51 -11.52 -28.88
N VAL A 89 7.71 -11.11 -27.63
CA VAL A 89 7.24 -9.84 -27.08
C VAL A 89 8.45 -8.99 -26.71
N ARG A 90 8.39 -7.70 -27.05
CA ARG A 90 9.42 -6.72 -26.72
C ARG A 90 8.80 -5.56 -25.99
N ALA A 91 9.30 -5.30 -24.79
CA ALA A 91 8.91 -4.13 -24.01
C ALA A 91 9.45 -2.85 -24.69
N VAL A 92 8.75 -1.73 -24.53
CA VAL A 92 9.14 -0.42 -25.03
C VAL A 92 9.11 0.56 -23.86
N GLU A 93 10.29 0.94 -23.39
CA GLU A 93 10.48 1.82 -22.23
C GLU A 93 11.08 3.15 -22.67
N GLY A 94 10.45 4.26 -22.30
CA GLY A 94 10.94 5.59 -22.70
C GLY A 94 11.06 5.78 -24.22
N GLY A 95 10.27 5.03 -25.00
CA GLY A 95 10.34 4.99 -26.46
C GLY A 95 11.44 4.09 -27.05
N VAL A 96 12.19 3.36 -26.21
CA VAL A 96 13.24 2.43 -26.62
C VAL A 96 12.73 1.00 -26.50
N GLU A 97 12.76 0.27 -27.61
CA GLU A 97 12.44 -1.16 -27.63
C GLU A 97 13.56 -1.96 -26.95
N LYS A 98 13.18 -2.86 -26.05
CA LYS A 98 14.07 -3.77 -25.33
C LYS A 98 14.19 -5.11 -26.06
N GLU A 99 15.21 -5.87 -25.71
CA GLU A 99 15.36 -7.23 -26.19
C GLU A 99 14.17 -8.10 -25.73
N ALA A 100 13.82 -9.08 -26.56
CA ALA A 100 12.83 -10.08 -26.18
C ALA A 100 13.45 -11.11 -25.24
N ASP A 101 12.61 -11.76 -24.45
CA ASP A 101 12.93 -13.07 -23.88
C ASP A 101 12.94 -14.14 -24.99
N LYS A 102 12.70 -15.40 -24.64
CA LYS A 102 12.65 -16.48 -25.62
C LYS A 102 11.41 -16.43 -26.50
N SER A 103 11.56 -16.89 -27.74
CA SER A 103 10.43 -17.05 -28.65
C SER A 103 9.61 -18.30 -28.33
N VAL A 104 8.28 -18.19 -28.42
CA VAL A 104 7.36 -19.28 -28.07
C VAL A 104 6.65 -19.89 -29.28
N ASN A 105 6.30 -21.17 -29.15
CA ASN A 105 5.48 -21.90 -30.12
C ASN A 105 3.99 -21.63 -29.88
N VAL A 106 3.17 -21.83 -30.92
CA VAL A 106 1.71 -21.74 -30.79
C VAL A 106 1.14 -23.05 -30.28
N TRP A 107 0.35 -22.99 -29.21
CA TRP A 107 -0.44 -24.10 -28.69
C TRP A 107 -1.63 -24.39 -29.61
N GLU A 108 -1.96 -25.67 -29.80
CA GLU A 108 -3.07 -26.07 -30.67
C GLU A 108 -4.44 -25.66 -30.11
N SER A 109 -4.54 -25.51 -28.79
CA SER A 109 -5.75 -25.11 -28.08
C SER A 109 -5.41 -24.46 -26.74
N GLN A 110 -6.42 -23.99 -26.01
CA GLN A 110 -6.29 -23.45 -24.64
C GLN A 110 -5.71 -24.44 -23.62
N LYS A 111 -5.64 -25.74 -23.96
CA LYS A 111 -5.09 -26.80 -23.13
C LYS A 111 -3.69 -27.19 -23.59
N TRP A 112 -2.72 -27.09 -22.68
CA TRP A 112 -1.40 -27.69 -22.79
C TRP A 112 -1.33 -28.98 -21.96
N THR A 113 -0.76 -30.04 -22.52
CA THR A 113 -0.68 -31.35 -21.85
C THR A 113 0.75 -31.63 -21.45
N ILE A 114 0.97 -31.81 -20.14
CA ILE A 114 2.28 -32.04 -19.55
C ILE A 114 2.37 -33.53 -19.18
N PRO A 115 3.23 -34.33 -19.85
CA PRO A 115 3.40 -35.73 -19.51
C PRO A 115 4.10 -35.90 -18.16
N LEU A 116 3.65 -36.88 -17.37
CA LEU A 116 4.21 -37.19 -16.06
C LEU A 116 4.84 -38.58 -16.01
N ASP A 117 5.91 -38.71 -15.23
CA ASP A 117 6.48 -40.00 -14.83
C ASP A 117 5.71 -40.56 -13.62
N ARG A 118 4.52 -41.12 -13.85
CA ARG A 118 3.66 -41.65 -12.78
C ARG A 118 4.41 -42.67 -11.91
N PRO A 119 4.53 -42.45 -10.58
CA PRO A 119 5.14 -43.44 -9.69
C PRO A 119 4.38 -44.77 -9.75
N ALA A 120 5.13 -45.88 -9.71
CA ALA A 120 4.52 -47.20 -9.66
C ALA A 120 3.70 -47.37 -8.36
N GLY A 121 2.52 -47.98 -8.49
CA GLY A 121 1.72 -48.39 -7.34
C GLY A 121 2.41 -49.45 -6.47
N GLY A 122 1.82 -49.75 -5.32
CA GLY A 122 2.38 -50.70 -4.37
C GLY A 122 1.31 -51.47 -3.61
N SER A 123 1.74 -52.19 -2.56
CA SER A 123 0.84 -52.86 -1.63
C SER A 123 1.37 -52.78 -0.21
N ASN A 124 0.47 -52.70 0.75
CA ASN A 124 0.77 -52.70 2.18
C ASN A 124 -0.33 -53.47 2.94
N ALA A 125 -0.31 -53.41 4.27
CA ALA A 125 -1.30 -54.11 5.10
C ALA A 125 -2.76 -53.62 4.92
N SER A 126 -2.98 -52.50 4.22
CA SER A 126 -4.30 -51.99 3.83
C SER A 126 -4.70 -52.32 2.39
N GLY A 127 -3.88 -53.09 1.65
CA GLY A 127 -4.15 -53.53 0.29
C GLY A 127 -3.25 -52.89 -0.76
N SER A 128 -3.59 -53.08 -2.04
CA SER A 128 -2.92 -52.43 -3.16
C SER A 128 -3.32 -50.96 -3.28
N TYR A 129 -2.39 -50.13 -3.74
CA TYR A 129 -2.63 -48.71 -4.02
C TYR A 129 -1.93 -48.27 -5.31
N THR A 130 -2.44 -47.20 -5.89
CA THR A 130 -1.92 -46.50 -7.09
C THR A 130 -1.65 -45.04 -6.73
N TYR A 131 -1.07 -44.26 -7.63
CA TYR A 131 -0.84 -42.82 -7.43
C TYR A 131 -1.65 -41.97 -8.41
N SER A 132 -2.16 -40.84 -7.96
CA SER A 132 -2.73 -39.78 -8.80
C SER A 132 -1.99 -38.46 -8.56
N PRO A 133 -1.81 -37.61 -9.59
CA PRO A 133 -1.36 -36.24 -9.40
C PRO A 133 -2.29 -35.50 -8.44
N ASN A 134 -1.75 -34.67 -7.56
CA ASN A 134 -2.51 -33.97 -6.54
C ASN A 134 -2.04 -32.50 -6.43
N ASP A 135 -2.01 -31.92 -5.23
CA ASP A 135 -1.70 -30.49 -5.06
C ASP A 135 -0.31 -30.13 -5.64
N ILE A 136 -0.22 -28.93 -6.21
CA ILE A 136 1.00 -28.34 -6.78
C ILE A 136 1.37 -27.07 -6.01
N ALA A 137 2.66 -26.88 -5.78
CA ALA A 137 3.26 -25.59 -5.46
C ALA A 137 4.18 -25.15 -6.62
N VAL A 138 4.49 -23.85 -6.74
CA VAL A 138 5.30 -23.31 -7.83
C VAL A 138 6.41 -22.39 -7.34
N GLY A 139 7.49 -22.35 -8.12
CA GLY A 139 8.63 -21.43 -7.97
C GLY A 139 9.56 -21.57 -9.18
N ASP A 140 10.37 -20.56 -9.45
CA ASP A 140 11.45 -20.63 -10.44
C ASP A 140 12.62 -21.39 -9.81
N LEU A 141 12.71 -22.69 -10.08
CA LEU A 141 13.66 -23.58 -9.41
C LEU A 141 15.04 -23.54 -10.06
N ASP A 142 15.15 -23.00 -11.27
CA ASP A 142 16.38 -23.02 -12.05
C ASP A 142 16.86 -21.68 -12.60
N GLY A 143 16.21 -20.59 -12.18
CA GLY A 143 16.59 -19.19 -12.32
C GLY A 143 16.35 -18.62 -13.72
N ASP A 144 15.52 -19.27 -14.53
CA ASP A 144 15.28 -18.91 -15.93
C ASP A 144 14.08 -17.98 -16.15
N GLY A 145 13.36 -17.63 -15.08
CA GLY A 145 12.20 -16.76 -15.08
C GLY A 145 10.88 -17.46 -15.35
N GLU A 146 10.86 -18.79 -15.49
CA GLU A 146 9.64 -19.59 -15.59
C GLU A 146 9.35 -20.37 -14.30
N TYR A 147 8.07 -20.64 -14.06
CA TYR A 147 7.68 -21.48 -12.94
C TYR A 147 7.81 -22.96 -13.27
N GLU A 148 8.46 -23.71 -12.39
CA GLU A 148 8.33 -25.16 -12.31
C GLU A 148 7.16 -25.58 -11.41
N LEU A 149 6.65 -26.79 -11.66
CA LEU A 149 5.59 -27.41 -10.89
C LEU A 149 6.19 -28.39 -9.88
N VAL A 150 6.06 -28.09 -8.58
CA VAL A 150 6.38 -29.02 -7.48
C VAL A 150 5.11 -29.81 -7.15
N LEU A 151 4.99 -30.99 -7.77
CA LEU A 151 3.82 -31.84 -7.75
C LEU A 151 3.86 -32.86 -6.62
N LYS A 152 2.84 -32.85 -5.75
CA LYS A 152 2.57 -33.93 -4.81
C LYS A 152 1.81 -35.07 -5.51
N TRP A 153 2.27 -36.31 -5.34
CA TRP A 153 1.52 -37.51 -5.71
C TRP A 153 0.82 -38.09 -4.49
N ASP A 154 -0.50 -38.29 -4.60
CA ASP A 154 -1.29 -38.89 -3.53
C ASP A 154 -1.52 -40.39 -3.82
N PRO A 155 -1.17 -41.30 -2.90
CA PRO A 155 -1.52 -42.70 -3.03
C PRO A 155 -3.03 -42.88 -2.81
N SER A 156 -3.69 -43.73 -3.60
CA SER A 156 -5.15 -43.96 -3.55
C SER A 156 -5.70 -44.50 -2.22
N ASN A 157 -4.80 -44.86 -1.30
CA ASN A 157 -5.12 -45.25 0.06
C ASN A 157 -4.74 -44.20 1.10
N SER A 158 -4.51 -42.93 0.74
CA SER A 158 -4.32 -41.80 1.66
C SER A 158 -5.47 -41.69 2.68
N LYS A 159 -5.23 -40.98 3.80
CA LYS A 159 -6.14 -40.96 4.94
C LYS A 159 -6.32 -39.56 5.51
N ASP A 160 -7.56 -39.25 5.88
CA ASP A 160 -7.78 -38.22 6.88
C ASP A 160 -7.22 -38.67 8.25
N ASN A 161 -6.90 -37.71 9.11
CA ASN A 161 -6.37 -37.93 10.45
C ASN A 161 -7.29 -38.74 11.37
N SER A 162 -8.60 -38.74 11.14
CA SER A 162 -9.56 -39.57 11.87
C SER A 162 -9.48 -41.06 11.49
N GLN A 163 -8.86 -41.38 10.36
CA GLN A 163 -8.93 -42.70 9.75
C GLN A 163 -7.64 -43.49 9.97
N LYS A 164 -7.76 -44.70 10.51
CA LYS A 164 -6.67 -45.69 10.56
C LYS A 164 -6.39 -46.31 9.18
N GLY A 165 -5.18 -46.81 8.99
CA GLY A 165 -4.74 -47.52 7.78
C GLY A 165 -3.28 -47.24 7.47
N TYR A 166 -2.64 -48.16 6.76
CA TYR A 166 -1.32 -47.97 6.15
C TYR A 166 -1.47 -47.35 4.77
N MET A 167 -0.53 -46.49 4.38
CA MET A 167 -0.56 -45.74 3.12
C MET A 167 0.64 -46.10 2.26
N GLY A 168 0.56 -45.79 0.97
CA GLY A 168 1.76 -45.57 0.16
C GLY A 168 2.57 -44.39 0.69
N ASN A 169 3.81 -44.26 0.23
CA ASN A 169 4.64 -43.11 0.56
C ASN A 169 4.06 -41.85 -0.11
N VAL A 170 4.33 -40.68 0.44
CA VAL A 170 4.13 -39.43 -0.29
C VAL A 170 5.34 -39.22 -1.20
N ILE A 171 5.08 -38.94 -2.47
CA ILE A 171 6.11 -38.66 -3.47
C ILE A 171 5.94 -37.20 -3.93
N VAL A 172 7.03 -36.47 -4.04
CA VAL A 172 7.04 -35.11 -4.57
C VAL A 172 8.00 -35.06 -5.75
N ASP A 173 7.52 -34.57 -6.90
CA ASP A 173 8.35 -34.36 -8.09
C ASP A 173 8.43 -32.87 -8.42
N ALA A 174 9.46 -32.47 -9.15
CA ALA A 174 9.48 -31.19 -9.87
C ALA A 174 9.47 -31.41 -11.39
N TYR A 175 8.66 -30.65 -12.10
CA TYR A 175 8.57 -30.66 -13.57
C TYR A 175 8.65 -29.25 -14.14
N LYS A 176 9.38 -29.08 -15.25
CA LYS A 176 9.15 -27.95 -16.16
C LYS A 176 7.83 -28.11 -16.91
N LEU A 177 7.29 -27.01 -17.43
CA LEU A 177 6.02 -27.00 -18.17
C LEU A 177 6.07 -27.80 -19.49
N ASP A 178 7.26 -28.13 -20.01
CA ASP A 178 7.43 -29.00 -21.17
C ASP A 178 7.37 -30.51 -20.84
N GLY A 179 7.20 -30.87 -19.56
CA GLY A 179 7.18 -32.25 -19.07
C GLY A 179 8.54 -32.81 -18.67
N THR A 180 9.61 -32.00 -18.72
CA THR A 180 10.92 -32.40 -18.20
C THR A 180 10.84 -32.55 -16.69
N LYS A 181 10.97 -33.79 -16.22
CA LYS A 181 11.12 -34.09 -14.79
C LYS A 181 12.52 -33.70 -14.32
N LEU A 182 12.60 -32.83 -13.33
CA LEU A 182 13.87 -32.45 -12.71
C LEU A 182 14.32 -33.49 -11.67
N TRP A 183 13.43 -33.88 -10.76
CA TRP A 183 13.76 -34.81 -9.67
C TRP A 183 12.51 -35.45 -9.04
N ARG A 184 12.75 -36.38 -8.10
CA ARG A 184 11.76 -37.02 -7.23
C ARG A 184 12.27 -37.12 -5.80
N ILE A 185 11.50 -36.63 -4.84
CA ILE A 185 11.66 -36.87 -3.40
C ILE A 185 10.65 -37.94 -2.97
N ASP A 186 11.11 -38.95 -2.24
CA ASP A 186 10.27 -39.97 -1.60
C ASP A 186 10.28 -39.74 -0.09
N LEU A 187 9.18 -39.26 0.48
CA LEU A 187 9.12 -38.94 1.92
C LEU A 187 9.19 -40.18 2.82
N GLY A 188 9.09 -41.38 2.24
CA GLY A 188 9.27 -42.63 2.95
C GLY A 188 8.08 -42.99 3.84
N LYS A 189 8.22 -44.11 4.54
CA LYS A 189 7.14 -44.73 5.32
C LYS A 189 6.74 -43.94 6.58
N ASN A 190 7.62 -43.07 7.05
CA ASN A 190 7.47 -42.34 8.32
C ASN A 190 6.77 -40.98 8.14
N ILE A 191 6.40 -40.63 6.90
CA ILE A 191 5.47 -39.55 6.60
C ILE A 191 4.16 -40.15 6.10
N ARG A 192 3.06 -39.73 6.73
CA ARG A 192 1.72 -40.23 6.44
C ARG A 192 1.13 -39.47 5.24
N ALA A 193 0.43 -40.18 4.35
CA ALA A 193 -0.24 -39.56 3.20
C ALA A 193 -1.67 -39.12 3.51
N GLY A 194 -2.01 -37.90 3.12
CA GLY A 194 -3.30 -37.24 3.30
C GLY A 194 -3.18 -35.72 3.34
N ALA A 195 -4.31 -35.02 3.20
CA ALA A 195 -4.35 -33.55 3.08
C ALA A 195 -3.63 -32.82 4.24
N HIS A 196 -3.78 -33.31 5.47
CA HIS A 196 -3.33 -32.58 6.66
C HIS A 196 -1.89 -32.86 7.08
N TYR A 197 -1.13 -33.67 6.32
CA TYR A 197 0.23 -34.07 6.68
C TYR A 197 1.32 -33.22 6.01
N THR A 198 1.57 -33.47 4.71
CA THR A 198 2.66 -32.82 3.98
C THR A 198 2.14 -31.51 3.40
N GLN A 199 2.68 -30.40 3.90
CA GLN A 199 2.48 -29.05 3.39
C GLN A 199 3.81 -28.62 2.75
N ILE A 200 3.77 -28.27 1.46
CA ILE A 200 4.94 -27.97 0.65
C ILE A 200 5.06 -26.46 0.54
N LEU A 201 6.19 -25.89 0.95
CA LEU A 201 6.50 -24.50 0.66
C LEU A 201 7.58 -24.42 -0.41
N VAL A 202 7.39 -23.49 -1.33
CA VAL A 202 8.32 -23.17 -2.41
C VAL A 202 8.53 -21.66 -2.42
N GLY A 203 9.78 -21.22 -2.48
CA GLY A 203 10.15 -19.82 -2.52
C GLY A 203 11.66 -19.66 -2.57
N ASP A 204 12.12 -18.54 -3.09
CA ASP A 204 13.53 -18.14 -3.05
C ASP A 204 13.83 -17.53 -1.68
N TYR A 205 14.23 -18.40 -0.76
CA TYR A 205 14.43 -18.03 0.64
C TYR A 205 15.86 -17.58 0.92
N ASP A 206 16.77 -17.52 -0.03
CA ASP A 206 18.09 -16.90 0.17
C ASP A 206 18.40 -15.73 -0.76
N LEU A 207 17.49 -15.46 -1.70
CA LEU A 207 17.53 -14.39 -2.69
C LEU A 207 18.65 -14.60 -3.72
N ASP A 208 19.00 -15.84 -4.03
CA ASP A 208 20.00 -16.18 -5.05
C ASP A 208 19.41 -16.26 -6.48
N GLY A 209 18.09 -16.14 -6.61
CA GLY A 209 17.34 -16.25 -7.86
C GLY A 209 16.85 -17.68 -8.16
N PHE A 210 16.98 -18.62 -7.23
CA PHE A 210 16.56 -20.02 -7.38
C PHE A 210 15.68 -20.42 -6.19
N ALA A 211 14.39 -20.66 -6.43
CA ALA A 211 13.49 -21.11 -5.38
C ALA A 211 13.91 -22.47 -4.79
N GLU A 212 13.82 -22.61 -3.47
CA GLU A 212 13.96 -23.88 -2.77
C GLU A 212 12.61 -24.51 -2.42
N VAL A 213 12.67 -25.77 -1.99
CA VAL A 213 11.49 -26.52 -1.53
C VAL A 213 11.68 -26.89 -0.06
N ALA A 214 10.72 -26.55 0.79
CA ALA A 214 10.75 -26.87 2.21
C ALA A 214 9.50 -27.65 2.65
N MET A 215 9.70 -28.73 3.40
CA MET A 215 8.60 -29.51 3.96
C MET A 215 9.04 -30.38 5.15
N LYS A 216 8.05 -30.90 5.87
CA LYS A 216 8.27 -31.86 6.96
C LYS A 216 8.75 -33.21 6.42
N THR A 217 9.84 -33.73 6.98
CA THR A 217 10.46 -35.01 6.60
C THR A 217 10.68 -35.89 7.84
N ALA A 218 11.20 -37.10 7.63
CA ALA A 218 11.42 -38.09 8.68
C ALA A 218 12.57 -39.05 8.31
N PRO A 219 13.05 -39.90 9.25
CA PRO A 219 13.98 -40.97 8.91
C PRO A 219 13.42 -41.85 7.77
N GLY A 220 14.26 -42.15 6.79
CA GLY A 220 13.87 -42.90 5.59
C GLY A 220 13.34 -42.05 4.43
N THR A 221 13.23 -40.72 4.58
CA THR A 221 13.04 -39.81 3.44
C THR A 221 14.25 -39.87 2.51
N LYS A 222 14.01 -39.93 1.19
CA LYS A 222 15.04 -39.86 0.15
C LYS A 222 14.90 -38.59 -0.67
N ASP A 223 16.01 -37.87 -0.83
CA ASP A 223 16.08 -36.65 -1.62
C ASP A 223 16.09 -36.92 -3.13
N GLY A 224 16.18 -35.85 -3.94
CA GLY A 224 16.22 -35.91 -5.40
C GLY A 224 17.39 -36.70 -6.00
N SER A 225 18.45 -36.97 -5.23
CA SER A 225 19.55 -37.86 -5.63
C SER A 225 19.27 -39.35 -5.35
N GLY A 226 18.16 -39.66 -4.68
CA GLY A 226 17.78 -40.99 -4.23
C GLY A 226 18.49 -41.46 -2.95
N LYS A 227 19.22 -40.57 -2.27
CA LYS A 227 19.92 -40.86 -1.02
C LYS A 227 19.04 -40.46 0.17
N TYR A 228 19.24 -41.12 1.30
CA TYR A 228 18.63 -40.69 2.55
C TYR A 228 19.21 -39.35 3.02
N LEU A 229 18.42 -38.63 3.81
CA LEU A 229 18.84 -37.38 4.44
C LEU A 229 20.06 -37.63 5.34
N SER A 230 21.04 -36.76 5.24
CA SER A 230 22.37 -36.94 5.84
C SER A 230 22.93 -35.66 6.49
N LYS A 231 22.12 -34.61 6.61
CA LYS A 231 22.52 -33.34 7.26
C LYS A 231 21.82 -33.12 8.59
N GLY A 232 22.43 -32.27 9.42
CA GLY A 232 21.87 -31.87 10.71
C GLY A 232 21.50 -33.07 11.60
N PRO A 233 20.33 -33.05 12.26
CA PRO A 233 19.86 -34.16 13.09
C PRO A 233 19.60 -35.46 12.34
N ALA A 234 19.38 -35.43 11.01
CA ALA A 234 19.12 -36.65 10.23
C ALA A 234 20.39 -37.47 9.94
N ALA A 235 21.57 -36.85 9.99
CA ALA A 235 22.86 -37.47 9.64
C ALA A 235 23.19 -38.78 10.35
N ASN A 236 22.61 -39.01 11.54
CA ASN A 236 22.90 -40.16 12.39
C ASN A 236 21.64 -40.97 12.77
N ASP A 237 20.51 -40.75 12.08
CA ASP A 237 19.29 -41.50 12.37
C ASP A 237 19.25 -42.84 11.63
N ASP A 238 18.31 -43.71 12.04
CA ASP A 238 18.08 -45.01 11.39
C ASP A 238 17.02 -44.87 10.29
N ASP A 239 17.48 -44.72 9.04
CA ASP A 239 16.60 -44.67 7.87
C ASP A 239 15.82 -45.98 7.62
N GLY A 240 16.24 -47.08 8.25
CA GLY A 240 15.51 -48.34 8.24
C GLY A 240 14.29 -48.34 9.15
N ALA A 241 14.24 -47.45 10.14
CA ALA A 241 13.23 -47.44 11.19
C ALA A 241 11.80 -47.35 10.63
N ASP A 242 10.89 -48.04 11.32
CA ASP A 242 9.47 -48.04 11.01
C ASP A 242 8.68 -47.59 12.24
N TYR A 243 8.30 -46.31 12.25
CA TYR A 243 7.55 -45.69 13.34
C TYR A 243 6.04 -45.77 13.14
N ARG A 244 5.57 -46.49 12.11
CA ARG A 244 4.15 -46.75 11.91
C ARG A 244 3.66 -47.73 12.97
N ASN A 245 2.65 -47.34 13.73
CA ASN A 245 1.98 -48.25 14.65
C ASN A 245 1.06 -49.24 13.89
N SER A 246 0.42 -50.17 14.60
CA SER A 246 -0.48 -51.17 14.01
C SER A 246 -1.72 -50.59 13.30
N SER A 247 -2.02 -49.31 13.53
CA SER A 247 -3.10 -48.57 12.87
C SER A 247 -2.58 -47.67 11.73
N GLY A 248 -1.29 -47.73 11.42
CA GLY A 248 -0.63 -46.97 10.36
C GLY A 248 -0.43 -45.48 10.65
N TYR A 249 -0.50 -45.05 11.92
CA TYR A 249 -0.10 -43.70 12.35
C TYR A 249 1.38 -43.64 12.71
N VAL A 250 2.02 -42.49 12.55
CA VAL A 250 3.42 -42.25 12.91
C VAL A 250 3.51 -41.26 14.08
N LEU A 251 3.36 -41.79 15.29
CA LEU A 251 3.22 -41.00 16.53
C LEU A 251 4.48 -41.05 17.43
N SER A 252 5.59 -41.53 16.88
CA SER A 252 6.88 -41.65 17.54
C SER A 252 8.00 -41.45 16.52
N GLY A 253 9.26 -41.49 16.96
CA GLY A 253 10.40 -41.21 16.10
C GLY A 253 10.63 -39.72 15.88
N ASN A 254 11.78 -39.40 15.30
CA ASN A 254 12.16 -38.03 15.00
C ASN A 254 11.32 -37.47 13.85
N GLU A 255 11.09 -36.16 13.89
CA GLU A 255 10.45 -35.39 12.85
C GLU A 255 11.39 -34.26 12.47
N TYR A 256 11.48 -33.97 11.19
CA TYR A 256 12.40 -32.97 10.68
C TYR A 256 11.69 -31.94 9.82
N LEU A 257 12.32 -30.77 9.70
CA LEU A 257 12.08 -29.81 8.63
C LEU A 257 13.33 -29.83 7.75
N THR A 258 13.14 -30.00 6.44
CA THR A 258 14.23 -30.03 5.46
C THR A 258 13.98 -28.99 4.38
N VAL A 259 15.03 -28.24 4.04
CA VAL A 259 15.12 -27.41 2.83
C VAL A 259 15.88 -28.21 1.78
N PHE A 260 15.30 -28.28 0.58
CA PHE A 260 15.83 -28.96 -0.59
C PHE A 260 16.14 -27.94 -1.67
N ASN A 261 17.24 -28.15 -2.38
CA ASN A 261 17.59 -27.33 -3.54
C ASN A 261 16.52 -27.50 -4.63
N GLY A 262 15.92 -26.40 -5.10
CA GLY A 262 14.81 -26.47 -6.04
C GLY A 262 15.14 -27.17 -7.34
N LYS A 263 16.32 -26.89 -7.92
CA LYS A 263 16.72 -27.48 -9.21
C LYS A 263 16.95 -28.99 -9.16
N THR A 264 17.42 -29.51 -8.03
CA THR A 264 17.92 -30.89 -7.92
C THR A 264 17.16 -31.78 -6.94
N GLY A 265 16.34 -31.18 -6.07
CA GLY A 265 15.66 -31.87 -4.97
C GLY A 265 16.62 -32.40 -3.90
N VAL A 266 17.91 -32.03 -3.94
CA VAL A 266 18.93 -32.52 -2.99
C VAL A 266 18.84 -31.77 -1.67
N GLU A 267 19.03 -32.49 -0.57
CA GLU A 267 19.03 -31.93 0.78
C GLU A 267 20.06 -30.78 0.94
N MET A 268 19.59 -29.59 1.33
CA MET A 268 20.44 -28.44 1.65
C MET A 268 20.69 -28.33 3.15
N ALA A 269 19.63 -28.37 3.96
CA ALA A 269 19.70 -28.34 5.42
C ALA A 269 18.52 -29.09 6.03
N THR A 270 18.76 -29.71 7.19
CA THR A 270 17.74 -30.41 7.96
C THR A 270 17.86 -30.02 9.43
N VAL A 271 16.74 -29.67 10.06
CA VAL A 271 16.60 -29.39 11.50
C VAL A 271 15.49 -30.24 12.10
N LEU A 272 15.40 -30.29 13.44
CA LEU A 272 14.24 -30.92 14.08
C LEU A 272 12.98 -30.12 13.78
N TYR A 273 11.89 -30.81 13.45
CA TYR A 273 10.61 -30.16 13.19
C TYR A 273 10.08 -29.53 14.49
N ASN A 274 9.95 -28.20 14.49
CA ASN A 274 9.20 -27.44 15.48
C ASN A 274 8.06 -26.73 14.75
N PRO A 275 6.78 -26.85 15.19
CA PRO A 275 6.31 -27.36 16.49
C PRO A 275 6.46 -28.87 16.71
N ALA A 276 7.20 -29.26 17.76
CA ALA A 276 7.49 -30.66 18.06
C ALA A 276 6.25 -31.43 18.53
N ARG A 277 6.22 -32.75 18.27
CA ARG A 277 5.09 -33.63 18.64
C ARG A 277 4.78 -33.60 20.13
N GLY A 278 5.81 -33.67 20.97
CA GLY A 278 5.66 -33.86 22.40
C GLY A 278 4.80 -35.08 22.73
N THR A 279 3.89 -34.93 23.70
CA THR A 279 2.91 -35.98 24.03
C THR A 279 1.67 -35.81 23.17
N VAL A 280 1.26 -36.84 22.42
CA VAL A 280 0.06 -36.84 21.56
C VAL A 280 -1.18 -36.29 22.28
N LYS A 281 -1.42 -36.73 23.52
CA LYS A 281 -2.55 -36.27 24.35
C LYS A 281 -2.60 -34.76 24.61
N SER A 282 -1.45 -34.06 24.54
CA SER A 282 -1.41 -32.60 24.74
C SER A 282 -2.13 -31.82 23.63
N TRP A 283 -2.38 -32.47 22.49
CA TRP A 283 -3.12 -31.92 21.36
C TRP A 283 -4.62 -32.23 21.41
N GLY A 284 -5.14 -32.79 22.51
CA GLY A 284 -6.58 -32.96 22.72
C GLY A 284 -7.14 -34.36 22.40
N ASP A 285 -6.35 -35.28 21.84
CA ASP A 285 -6.71 -36.70 21.74
C ASP A 285 -5.49 -37.61 21.88
N SER A 286 -5.71 -38.91 22.11
CA SER A 286 -4.62 -39.88 22.34
C SER A 286 -4.39 -40.84 21.17
N TYR A 287 -5.12 -40.69 20.06
CA TYR A 287 -5.05 -41.63 18.93
C TYR A 287 -4.32 -41.08 17.72
N GLY A 288 -4.02 -39.76 17.69
CA GLY A 288 -3.12 -39.17 16.71
C GLY A 288 -3.80 -38.22 15.72
N ASN A 289 -5.02 -37.76 15.96
CA ASN A 289 -5.69 -36.90 14.99
C ASN A 289 -5.21 -35.46 15.07
N ARG A 290 -5.49 -34.78 16.20
CA ARG A 290 -5.22 -33.33 16.35
C ARG A 290 -3.73 -32.99 16.35
N VAL A 291 -2.89 -33.92 16.79
CA VAL A 291 -1.43 -33.74 16.78
C VAL A 291 -0.88 -33.60 15.36
N ASP A 292 -1.43 -34.31 14.37
CA ASP A 292 -0.87 -34.32 13.02
C ASP A 292 -1.66 -33.43 12.05
N ARG A 293 -2.20 -32.33 12.58
CA ARG A 293 -2.86 -31.29 11.80
C ARG A 293 -1.85 -30.20 11.48
N PHE A 294 -1.30 -30.22 10.27
CA PHE A 294 -0.24 -29.28 9.87
C PHE A 294 -0.77 -28.26 8.86
N LEU A 295 -0.29 -27.02 8.96
CA LEU A 295 -0.45 -25.98 7.95
C LEU A 295 0.92 -25.35 7.66
N ALA A 296 1.06 -24.70 6.51
CA ALA A 296 2.25 -23.94 6.17
C ALA A 296 1.93 -22.76 5.23
N THR A 297 2.70 -21.69 5.35
CA THR A 297 2.69 -20.54 4.43
C THR A 297 4.07 -19.90 4.33
N ASN A 298 4.38 -19.24 3.22
CA ASN A 298 5.43 -18.22 3.23
C ASN A 298 4.90 -16.94 3.91
N ALA A 299 5.78 -16.08 4.40
CA ALA A 299 5.44 -14.75 4.92
C ALA A 299 6.68 -13.84 4.94
N TYR A 300 6.54 -12.57 4.59
CA TYR A 300 7.57 -11.54 4.65
C TYR A 300 7.64 -10.95 6.07
N LEU A 301 8.14 -11.74 7.02
CA LEU A 301 8.18 -11.39 8.45
C LEU A 301 9.22 -10.30 8.81
N ASP A 302 10.05 -9.90 7.84
CA ASP A 302 10.94 -8.73 7.91
C ASP A 302 10.58 -7.66 6.87
N GLY A 303 9.44 -7.82 6.19
CA GLY A 303 8.93 -6.91 5.16
C GLY A 303 9.70 -6.97 3.84
N VAL A 304 10.74 -7.80 3.72
CA VAL A 304 11.65 -7.80 2.57
C VAL A 304 11.81 -9.19 1.97
N LYS A 305 12.07 -10.21 2.78
CA LYS A 305 12.43 -11.55 2.35
C LYS A 305 11.39 -12.57 2.82
N PRO A 306 11.06 -13.59 2.01
CA PRO A 306 10.15 -14.62 2.47
C PRO A 306 10.80 -15.48 3.56
N SER A 307 10.07 -15.66 4.66
CA SER A 307 10.29 -16.67 5.70
C SER A 307 9.35 -17.86 5.49
N MET A 308 9.72 -19.03 6.02
CA MET A 308 8.86 -20.20 6.05
C MET A 308 8.10 -20.29 7.37
N VAL A 309 6.78 -20.43 7.34
CA VAL A 309 5.94 -20.57 8.53
C VAL A 309 5.27 -21.92 8.55
N PHE A 310 5.51 -22.71 9.60
CA PHE A 310 4.93 -24.03 9.81
C PHE A 310 4.10 -24.08 11.09
N GLN A 311 2.86 -24.53 10.97
CA GLN A 311 1.91 -24.65 12.09
C GLN A 311 1.57 -26.11 12.37
N ARG A 312 1.33 -26.43 13.65
CA ARG A 312 0.79 -27.71 14.12
C ARG A 312 -0.36 -27.48 15.09
N GLY A 313 -1.46 -28.20 14.87
CA GLY A 313 -2.68 -28.21 15.68
C GLY A 313 -3.53 -26.94 15.52
N TYR A 314 -4.86 -27.09 15.51
CA TYR A 314 -5.79 -25.94 15.46
C TYR A 314 -7.11 -26.18 16.19
N TYR A 315 -7.58 -27.42 16.33
CA TYR A 315 -8.81 -27.72 17.08
C TYR A 315 -8.71 -27.45 18.59
N THR A 316 -7.49 -27.42 19.13
CA THR A 316 -7.23 -27.20 20.57
C THR A 316 -5.94 -26.42 20.71
N ARG A 317 -4.87 -27.03 21.21
CA ARG A 317 -3.52 -26.47 21.15
C ARG A 317 -3.15 -26.17 19.70
N MET A 318 -2.56 -25.00 19.49
CA MET A 318 -2.04 -24.54 18.21
C MET A 318 -0.67 -23.93 18.44
N ALA A 319 0.28 -24.28 17.59
CA ALA A 319 1.63 -23.76 17.66
C ALA A 319 2.15 -23.46 16.26
N ILE A 320 2.98 -22.42 16.14
CA ILE A 320 3.54 -21.93 14.88
C ILE A 320 5.03 -21.71 15.08
N THR A 321 5.83 -22.01 14.07
CA THR A 321 7.25 -21.68 14.04
C THR A 321 7.60 -21.05 12.71
N ALA A 322 8.28 -19.91 12.76
CA ALA A 322 8.86 -19.27 11.59
C ALA A 322 10.34 -19.62 11.45
N TYR A 323 10.80 -19.78 10.22
CA TYR A 323 12.18 -20.08 9.88
C TYR A 323 12.70 -19.19 8.75
N ASP A 324 13.96 -18.83 8.84
CA ASP A 324 14.71 -18.13 7.81
C ASP A 324 15.82 -19.05 7.27
N TRP A 325 16.02 -19.01 5.95
CA TRP A 325 17.13 -19.65 5.24
C TRP A 325 18.07 -18.57 4.71
N ASP A 326 19.38 -18.82 4.69
CA ASP A 326 20.38 -17.86 4.19
C ASP A 326 21.33 -18.47 3.14
N GLY A 327 20.95 -19.61 2.57
CA GLY A 327 21.79 -20.41 1.67
C GLY A 327 22.73 -21.37 2.39
N THR A 328 22.89 -21.23 3.70
CA THR A 328 23.79 -22.07 4.51
C THR A 328 23.16 -22.61 5.79
N THR A 329 22.33 -21.82 6.45
CA THR A 329 21.81 -22.06 7.79
C THR A 329 20.29 -21.93 7.78
N LEU A 330 19.61 -23.01 8.17
CA LEU A 330 18.18 -22.99 8.45
C LEU A 330 17.98 -22.61 9.91
N SER A 331 17.50 -21.40 10.15
CA SER A 331 17.39 -20.80 11.48
C SER A 331 15.94 -20.62 11.89
N GLN A 332 15.64 -20.90 13.17
CA GLN A 332 14.31 -20.59 13.71
C GLN A 332 14.26 -19.09 14.06
N ARG A 333 13.31 -18.37 13.46
CA ARG A 333 13.07 -16.95 13.73
C ARG A 333 12.33 -16.74 15.05
N TRP A 334 11.18 -17.38 15.20
CA TRP A 334 10.39 -17.36 16.44
C TRP A 334 9.52 -18.62 16.57
N TYR A 335 8.99 -18.83 17.77
CA TYR A 335 8.07 -19.91 18.11
C TYR A 335 6.90 -19.36 18.93
N TYR A 336 5.68 -19.65 18.47
CA TYR A 336 4.42 -19.31 19.12
C TYR A 336 3.66 -20.57 19.54
N ASN A 337 2.97 -20.53 20.69
CA ASN A 337 2.28 -21.70 21.24
C ASN A 337 1.07 -21.33 22.11
N ALA A 338 -0.12 -21.39 21.52
CA ALA A 338 -1.39 -21.28 22.21
C ALA A 338 -1.82 -22.65 22.77
N ALA A 339 -1.60 -22.87 24.07
CA ALA A 339 -1.87 -24.16 24.73
C ALA A 339 -3.00 -24.12 25.78
N THR A 340 -3.58 -22.95 26.04
CA THR A 340 -4.59 -22.75 27.09
C THR A 340 -5.97 -22.54 26.49
N SER A 341 -6.94 -23.38 26.89
CA SER A 341 -8.31 -23.28 26.42
C SER A 341 -8.94 -21.92 26.70
N GLY A 342 -9.63 -21.35 25.69
CA GLY A 342 -10.29 -20.05 25.76
C GLY A 342 -9.34 -18.84 25.71
N GLN A 343 -8.04 -19.05 25.49
CA GLN A 343 -7.04 -18.00 25.35
C GLN A 343 -6.41 -18.04 23.96
N GLU A 344 -5.99 -16.88 23.49
CA GLU A 344 -5.20 -16.73 22.27
C GLU A 344 -5.80 -17.53 21.09
N CYS A 345 -4.96 -18.17 20.29
CA CYS A 345 -5.37 -18.99 19.15
C CYS A 345 -5.85 -20.42 19.51
N TYR A 346 -6.00 -20.78 20.79
CA TYR A 346 -6.45 -22.13 21.13
C TYR A 346 -7.85 -22.39 20.55
N GLY A 347 -7.94 -23.41 19.69
CA GLY A 347 -9.18 -23.86 19.07
C GLY A 347 -9.70 -22.92 17.99
N GLN A 348 -8.85 -22.13 17.32
CA GLN A 348 -9.29 -21.09 16.37
C GLN A 348 -8.87 -21.32 14.92
N GLY A 349 -7.84 -22.14 14.69
CA GLY A 349 -7.31 -22.36 13.35
C GLY A 349 -8.27 -23.13 12.44
N ASN A 350 -8.10 -22.91 11.14
CA ASN A 350 -8.83 -23.58 10.08
C ASN A 350 -8.08 -24.80 9.54
N HIS A 351 -8.65 -25.44 8.53
CA HIS A 351 -7.92 -26.32 7.61
C HIS A 351 -7.15 -25.56 6.52
N ASN A 352 -6.87 -24.27 6.73
CA ASN A 352 -6.18 -23.36 5.83
C ASN A 352 -5.58 -22.23 6.67
N ILE A 353 -4.66 -21.51 6.05
CA ILE A 353 -3.88 -20.43 6.63
C ILE A 353 -3.76 -19.33 5.58
N SER A 354 -3.61 -18.09 6.01
CA SER A 354 -3.27 -16.97 5.13
C SER A 354 -2.16 -16.13 5.77
N ALA A 355 -1.48 -15.33 4.96
CA ALA A 355 -0.47 -14.40 5.43
C ALA A 355 -0.57 -13.09 4.65
N GLY A 356 -0.25 -11.98 5.29
CA GLY A 356 -0.33 -10.65 4.70
C GLY A 356 -0.11 -9.55 5.72
N ASP A 357 0.33 -8.38 5.26
CA ASP A 357 0.37 -7.14 6.04
C ASP A 357 -1.06 -6.66 6.27
N VAL A 358 -1.58 -6.92 7.47
CA VAL A 358 -2.95 -6.56 7.85
C VAL A 358 -3.01 -5.30 8.69
N ASP A 359 -1.91 -4.88 9.31
CA ASP A 359 -1.88 -3.71 10.18
C ASP A 359 -1.26 -2.45 9.57
N GLY A 360 -0.65 -2.58 8.39
CA GLY A 360 -0.04 -1.52 7.59
C GLY A 360 1.39 -1.19 8.00
N ASP A 361 2.02 -2.05 8.81
CA ASP A 361 3.40 -1.90 9.25
C ASP A 361 4.42 -2.52 8.30
N GLY A 362 3.96 -3.08 7.16
CA GLY A 362 4.72 -3.67 6.04
C GLY A 362 5.38 -5.01 6.31
N PHE A 363 5.16 -5.61 7.48
CA PHE A 363 5.49 -7.01 7.75
C PHE A 363 4.27 -7.89 7.54
N ASP A 364 4.45 -9.18 7.30
CA ASP A 364 3.30 -10.09 7.17
C ASP A 364 2.91 -10.71 8.51
N GLU A 365 1.62 -10.64 8.81
CA GLU A 365 0.97 -11.37 9.89
C GLU A 365 0.48 -12.73 9.40
N ILE A 366 0.24 -13.65 10.34
CA ILE A 366 -0.25 -14.98 10.07
C ILE A 366 -1.71 -15.10 10.52
N ILE A 367 -2.61 -15.30 9.56
CA ILE A 367 -4.05 -15.43 9.77
C ILE A 367 -4.43 -16.91 9.85
N GLU A 368 -4.89 -17.32 11.02
CA GLU A 368 -5.15 -18.71 11.40
C GLU A 368 -6.64 -18.89 11.69
N GLY A 369 -7.47 -18.73 10.65
CA GLY A 369 -8.92 -18.77 10.78
C GLY A 369 -9.44 -17.65 11.68
N SER A 370 -9.88 -18.00 12.88
CA SER A 370 -10.52 -17.10 13.84
C SER A 370 -9.54 -16.39 14.79
N CYS A 371 -8.25 -16.35 14.46
CA CYS A 371 -7.23 -15.59 15.19
C CYS A 371 -6.09 -15.16 14.26
N ALA A 372 -5.22 -14.28 14.77
CA ALA A 372 -3.99 -13.90 14.07
C ALA A 372 -2.78 -13.85 15.02
N VAL A 373 -1.61 -14.06 14.44
CA VAL A 373 -0.30 -14.00 15.08
C VAL A 373 0.55 -12.99 14.29
N ASP A 374 1.18 -12.09 15.02
CA ASP A 374 1.96 -10.95 14.53
C ASP A 374 3.25 -11.41 13.82
N HIS A 375 3.84 -10.55 12.98
CA HIS A 375 5.07 -10.86 12.23
C HIS A 375 6.24 -11.29 13.13
N ASP A 376 6.24 -10.84 14.39
CA ASP A 376 7.26 -11.16 15.41
C ASP A 376 6.92 -12.38 16.29
N GLY A 377 5.84 -13.09 15.97
CA GLY A 377 5.38 -14.29 16.66
C GLY A 377 4.54 -14.04 17.91
N LYS A 378 4.07 -12.80 18.13
CA LYS A 378 3.16 -12.47 19.23
C LYS A 378 1.70 -12.71 18.86
N PHE A 379 0.86 -12.93 19.86
CA PHE A 379 -0.58 -13.00 19.66
C PHE A 379 -1.14 -11.61 19.32
N MET A 380 -1.98 -11.51 18.28
CA MET A 380 -2.68 -10.28 17.91
C MET A 380 -4.11 -10.25 18.43
N TYR A 381 -4.99 -11.10 17.86
CA TYR A 381 -6.40 -11.14 18.20
C TYR A 381 -6.99 -12.54 18.09
N ARG A 382 -8.18 -12.68 18.70
CA ARG A 382 -9.03 -13.87 18.67
C ARG A 382 -10.48 -13.42 18.52
N THR A 383 -11.18 -13.89 17.49
CA THR A 383 -12.63 -13.64 17.33
C THR A 383 -13.45 -14.47 18.30
N GLY A 384 -12.95 -15.66 18.65
CA GLY A 384 -13.58 -16.59 19.59
C GLY A 384 -14.62 -17.50 18.94
N LEU A 385 -14.73 -17.49 17.62
CA LEU A 385 -15.76 -18.20 16.87
C LEU A 385 -15.39 -19.64 16.50
N GLY A 386 -14.12 -20.01 16.66
CA GLY A 386 -13.68 -21.40 16.59
C GLY A 386 -13.25 -21.83 15.20
N HIS A 387 -13.15 -23.15 15.05
CA HIS A 387 -12.65 -23.78 13.83
C HIS A 387 -13.56 -23.57 12.61
N GLY A 388 -12.95 -23.53 11.43
CA GLY A 388 -13.62 -23.44 10.14
C GLY A 388 -12.90 -24.20 9.01
N ASP A 389 -13.64 -24.38 7.91
CA ASP A 389 -13.18 -25.12 6.72
C ASP A 389 -12.75 -24.22 5.56
N ALA A 390 -13.09 -22.93 5.58
CA ALA A 390 -12.79 -21.97 4.52
C ALA A 390 -12.49 -20.57 5.09
N ILE A 391 -11.52 -19.89 4.47
CA ILE A 391 -11.06 -18.54 4.80
C ILE A 391 -10.74 -17.78 3.52
N HIS A 392 -11.04 -16.47 3.49
CA HIS A 392 -10.66 -15.57 2.41
C HIS A 392 -10.10 -14.30 3.03
N LEU A 393 -8.84 -13.97 2.76
CA LEU A 393 -8.15 -12.75 3.21
C LEU A 393 -7.92 -11.85 2.00
N GLY A 394 -8.39 -10.61 2.04
CA GLY A 394 -8.18 -9.63 0.98
C GLY A 394 -8.86 -8.30 1.28
N ASP A 395 -8.83 -7.35 0.33
CA ASP A 395 -9.62 -6.12 0.37
C ASP A 395 -11.06 -6.42 -0.06
N LEU A 396 -11.82 -7.06 0.85
CA LEU A 396 -13.15 -7.60 0.57
C LEU A 396 -14.22 -6.52 0.69
N ASP A 397 -14.01 -5.58 1.60
CA ASP A 397 -14.84 -4.40 1.83
C ASP A 397 -14.01 -3.13 1.60
N PRO A 398 -13.96 -2.58 0.37
CA PRO A 398 -13.09 -1.45 0.01
C PRO A 398 -13.47 -0.11 0.65
N ASP A 399 -14.49 -0.10 1.52
CA ASP A 399 -14.85 1.05 2.36
C ASP A 399 -14.46 0.85 3.83
N ASN A 400 -13.91 -0.31 4.20
CA ASN A 400 -13.19 -0.55 5.44
C ASN A 400 -11.69 -0.40 5.18
N GLU A 401 -10.97 0.34 6.03
CA GLU A 401 -9.54 0.59 5.79
C GLU A 401 -8.72 -0.65 6.20
N GLY A 402 -8.02 -1.24 5.23
CA GLY A 402 -7.15 -2.41 5.43
C GLY A 402 -7.72 -3.63 4.72
N LEU A 403 -7.41 -4.81 5.24
CA LEU A 403 -7.91 -6.09 4.73
C LEU A 403 -8.99 -6.66 5.66
N GLU A 404 -9.81 -7.56 5.11
CA GLU A 404 -10.80 -8.31 5.84
C GLU A 404 -10.61 -9.82 5.69
N VAL A 405 -11.18 -10.56 6.64
CA VAL A 405 -11.23 -12.02 6.64
C VAL A 405 -12.68 -12.47 6.60
N TRP A 406 -13.07 -13.15 5.53
CA TRP A 406 -14.29 -13.94 5.44
C TRP A 406 -14.03 -15.35 5.96
N GLN A 407 -14.84 -15.82 6.88
CA GLN A 407 -14.70 -17.16 7.44
C GLN A 407 -16.05 -17.86 7.62
N VAL A 408 -16.04 -19.19 7.50
CA VAL A 408 -17.16 -20.06 7.91
C VAL A 408 -16.75 -20.92 9.10
N HIS A 409 -17.71 -21.32 9.94
CA HIS A 409 -17.42 -22.03 11.20
C HIS A 409 -18.11 -23.40 11.31
N GLU A 410 -17.33 -24.39 11.72
CA GLU A 410 -17.78 -25.73 12.12
C GLU A 410 -18.12 -25.78 13.62
N ASP A 411 -17.64 -24.84 14.43
CA ASP A 411 -17.91 -24.81 15.88
C ASP A 411 -19.19 -24.04 16.23
N LYS A 412 -19.92 -24.51 17.27
CA LYS A 412 -21.12 -23.82 17.78
C LYS A 412 -20.78 -22.38 18.24
N PRO A 413 -21.60 -21.37 17.90
CA PRO A 413 -22.97 -21.47 17.37
C PRO A 413 -23.11 -21.78 15.87
N TYR A 414 -22.03 -22.15 15.19
CA TYR A 414 -21.89 -22.30 13.74
C TYR A 414 -22.13 -20.98 13.03
N GLY A 415 -21.73 -20.88 11.77
CA GLY A 415 -22.12 -19.75 10.94
C GLY A 415 -21.01 -19.29 10.03
N TYR A 416 -20.97 -17.97 9.85
CA TYR A 416 -20.04 -17.29 8.97
C TYR A 416 -20.01 -15.80 9.32
N GLU A 417 -18.90 -15.15 9.01
CA GLU A 417 -18.64 -13.79 9.44
C GLU A 417 -17.58 -13.12 8.59
N LEU A 418 -17.60 -11.80 8.63
CA LEU A 418 -16.56 -10.94 8.11
C LEU A 418 -15.97 -10.14 9.27
N HIS A 419 -14.65 -10.17 9.42
CA HIS A 419 -13.95 -9.34 10.38
C HIS A 419 -12.81 -8.54 9.74
N ASP A 420 -12.51 -7.42 10.37
CA ASP A 420 -11.33 -6.62 10.11
C ASP A 420 -10.06 -7.43 10.44
N ALA A 421 -9.20 -7.63 9.45
CA ALA A 421 -8.04 -8.54 9.55
C ALA A 421 -6.95 -8.01 10.50
N ARG A 422 -6.95 -6.71 10.82
CA ARG A 422 -6.01 -6.10 11.76
C ARG A 422 -6.39 -6.34 13.21
N THR A 423 -7.68 -6.21 13.50
CA THR A 423 -8.19 -6.08 14.87
C THR A 423 -9.02 -7.27 15.33
N GLY A 424 -9.46 -8.13 14.42
CA GLY A 424 -10.42 -9.20 14.70
C GLY A 424 -11.83 -8.72 15.00
N LYS A 425 -12.11 -7.43 14.77
CA LYS A 425 -13.43 -6.85 15.01
C LYS A 425 -14.40 -7.36 13.96
N LEU A 426 -15.44 -8.06 14.40
CA LEU A 426 -16.54 -8.48 13.52
C LEU A 426 -17.19 -7.24 12.88
N LEU A 427 -17.19 -7.20 11.56
CA LEU A 427 -17.94 -6.23 10.76
C LEU A 427 -19.40 -6.65 10.69
N TRP A 428 -19.65 -7.94 10.42
CA TRP A 428 -20.96 -8.57 10.55
C TRP A 428 -20.81 -10.09 10.67
N ARG A 429 -21.88 -10.76 11.13
CA ARG A 429 -21.92 -12.22 11.26
C ARG A 429 -23.35 -12.74 11.19
N GLU A 430 -23.48 -14.00 10.82
CA GLU A 430 -24.72 -14.77 10.92
C GLU A 430 -24.46 -16.17 11.50
N THR A 431 -25.48 -16.77 12.09
CA THR A 431 -25.40 -18.14 12.63
C THR A 431 -26.10 -19.14 11.71
N SER A 432 -25.62 -20.38 11.67
CA SER A 432 -26.27 -21.48 10.97
C SER A 432 -26.84 -22.54 11.92
N SER A 433 -27.71 -23.42 11.41
CA SER A 433 -28.32 -24.50 12.21
C SER A 433 -27.40 -25.70 12.45
N GLY A 434 -26.25 -25.73 11.76
CA GLY A 434 -25.24 -26.79 11.82
C GLY A 434 -23.94 -26.33 11.18
N ASP A 435 -22.97 -27.25 11.12
CA ASP A 435 -21.68 -27.06 10.48
C ASP A 435 -21.81 -26.40 9.09
N ASN A 436 -21.03 -25.34 8.89
CA ASN A 436 -20.93 -24.62 7.64
C ASN A 436 -19.57 -24.86 6.99
N GLY A 437 -19.37 -26.05 6.43
CA GLY A 437 -18.06 -26.48 5.92
C GLY A 437 -17.58 -25.84 4.59
N ARG A 438 -18.23 -24.79 4.07
CA ARG A 438 -17.79 -24.03 2.88
C ARG A 438 -18.32 -22.60 2.86
N GLY A 439 -17.51 -21.68 2.37
CA GLY A 439 -17.94 -20.36 1.94
C GLY A 439 -16.94 -19.76 0.96
N VAL A 440 -17.40 -18.77 0.20
CA VAL A 440 -16.58 -18.03 -0.76
C VAL A 440 -16.84 -16.53 -0.63
N ALA A 441 -15.78 -15.75 -0.76
CA ALA A 441 -15.81 -14.33 -1.08
C ALA A 441 -15.30 -14.15 -2.52
N ALA A 442 -16.08 -13.46 -3.36
CA ALA A 442 -15.71 -13.14 -4.74
C ALA A 442 -16.51 -11.92 -5.23
N ASP A 443 -15.88 -10.99 -5.94
CA ASP A 443 -16.56 -9.86 -6.60
C ASP A 443 -17.25 -10.35 -7.87
N VAL A 444 -18.55 -10.63 -7.79
CA VAL A 444 -19.31 -11.26 -8.87
C VAL A 444 -20.45 -10.38 -9.38
N ASP A 445 -20.75 -9.29 -8.68
CA ASP A 445 -21.84 -8.39 -9.00
C ASP A 445 -21.35 -6.94 -9.09
N SER A 446 -21.08 -6.48 -10.31
CA SER A 446 -20.72 -5.09 -10.62
C SER A 446 -21.67 -3.99 -10.08
N THR A 447 -22.87 -4.36 -9.61
CA THR A 447 -23.82 -3.41 -8.99
C THR A 447 -23.65 -3.28 -7.47
N SER A 448 -22.80 -4.13 -6.89
CA SER A 448 -22.37 -4.13 -5.51
C SER A 448 -20.91 -3.69 -5.42
N ARG A 449 -20.51 -3.15 -4.28
CA ARG A 449 -19.18 -2.60 -4.06
C ARG A 449 -18.43 -3.52 -3.10
N GLY A 450 -17.25 -3.95 -3.51
CA GLY A 450 -16.47 -4.98 -2.81
C GLY A 450 -16.89 -6.39 -3.21
N TYR A 451 -16.38 -7.36 -2.48
CA TYR A 451 -16.61 -8.79 -2.72
C TYR A 451 -18.00 -9.20 -2.20
N GLU A 452 -18.71 -10.01 -2.98
CA GLU A 452 -19.87 -10.76 -2.49
C GLU A 452 -19.44 -11.99 -1.72
N MET A 453 -20.31 -12.43 -0.81
CA MET A 453 -20.02 -13.50 0.12
C MET A 453 -21.19 -14.47 0.21
N TRP A 454 -20.91 -15.77 0.22
CA TRP A 454 -21.92 -16.80 0.43
C TRP A 454 -21.32 -18.06 1.06
N SER A 455 -22.18 -18.94 1.55
CA SER A 455 -21.74 -20.17 2.22
C SER A 455 -22.72 -21.31 2.06
N ALA A 456 -22.32 -22.51 2.47
CA ALA A 456 -23.14 -23.72 2.43
C ALA A 456 -24.41 -23.62 3.29
N ALA A 457 -24.42 -22.76 4.31
CA ALA A 457 -25.48 -22.62 5.31
C ALA A 457 -26.86 -22.27 4.73
N ASN A 458 -26.93 -21.46 3.68
CA ASN A 458 -28.18 -21.04 3.04
C ASN A 458 -27.95 -20.59 1.59
N TRP A 459 -29.03 -20.25 0.89
CA TRP A 459 -28.99 -19.89 -0.53
C TRP A 459 -28.69 -18.41 -0.79
N ASN A 460 -28.35 -17.61 0.22
CA ASN A 460 -28.19 -16.18 0.01
C ASN A 460 -26.78 -15.82 -0.47
N THR A 461 -26.70 -14.80 -1.32
CA THR A 461 -25.47 -14.03 -1.59
C THR A 461 -25.58 -12.70 -0.87
N TYR A 462 -24.54 -12.33 -0.13
CA TYR A 462 -24.44 -11.11 0.66
C TYR A 462 -23.45 -10.15 0.01
N SER A 463 -23.67 -8.85 0.13
CA SER A 463 -22.61 -7.86 -0.11
C SER A 463 -21.59 -7.88 1.03
N ALA A 464 -20.45 -7.20 0.85
CA ALA A 464 -19.45 -6.98 1.89
C ALA A 464 -20.02 -6.40 3.21
N LYS A 465 -21.15 -5.68 3.13
CA LYS A 465 -21.86 -5.09 4.29
C LYS A 465 -22.91 -6.02 4.93
N GLY A 466 -22.96 -7.29 4.54
CA GLY A 466 -23.92 -8.28 5.07
C GLY A 466 -25.35 -8.11 4.56
N LYS A 467 -25.57 -7.33 3.49
CA LYS A 467 -26.90 -7.17 2.88
C LYS A 467 -27.16 -8.32 1.91
N ILE A 468 -28.29 -9.02 2.05
CA ILE A 468 -28.72 -10.03 1.07
C ILE A 468 -28.99 -9.35 -0.29
N LEU A 469 -28.25 -9.75 -1.31
CA LEU A 469 -28.38 -9.30 -2.70
C LEU A 469 -29.26 -10.26 -3.51
N ALA A 470 -29.13 -11.57 -3.26
CA ALA A 470 -29.89 -12.62 -3.93
C ALA A 470 -30.25 -13.75 -2.96
N SER A 471 -31.35 -14.45 -3.25
CA SER A 471 -31.75 -15.70 -2.57
C SER A 471 -31.33 -16.95 -3.35
N SER A 472 -30.28 -16.82 -4.16
CA SER A 472 -29.54 -17.86 -4.85
C SER A 472 -28.04 -17.56 -4.70
N ARG A 473 -27.19 -18.59 -4.77
CA ARG A 473 -25.73 -18.46 -4.60
C ARG A 473 -24.94 -19.09 -5.77
N PRO A 474 -23.75 -18.57 -6.11
CA PRO A 474 -22.81 -19.21 -7.03
C PRO A 474 -22.20 -20.52 -6.47
N ALA A 475 -21.32 -21.14 -7.25
CA ALA A 475 -20.45 -22.22 -6.75
C ALA A 475 -19.58 -21.70 -5.58
N TYR A 476 -19.23 -22.57 -4.62
CA TYR A 476 -18.60 -22.17 -3.36
C TYR A 476 -17.34 -23.01 -3.08
N ASN A 477 -16.39 -22.92 -4.01
CA ASN A 477 -15.09 -23.56 -3.90
C ASN A 477 -13.97 -22.54 -4.17
N PHE A 478 -13.57 -22.33 -5.43
CA PHE A 478 -12.57 -21.33 -5.80
C PHE A 478 -13.21 -20.15 -6.53
N ARG A 479 -12.67 -18.95 -6.29
CA ARG A 479 -12.80 -17.81 -7.21
C ARG A 479 -11.62 -17.82 -8.19
N VAL A 480 -11.85 -17.37 -9.43
CA VAL A 480 -10.83 -17.36 -10.50
C VAL A 480 -11.07 -16.20 -11.48
N TYR A 481 -10.01 -15.53 -11.94
CA TYR A 481 -10.06 -14.53 -13.01
C TYR A 481 -9.85 -15.24 -14.33
N TRP A 482 -10.91 -15.38 -15.13
CA TRP A 482 -10.85 -16.19 -16.34
C TRP A 482 -11.18 -15.42 -17.61
N ASP A 483 -12.20 -14.55 -17.57
CA ASP A 483 -12.68 -13.87 -18.77
C ASP A 483 -12.03 -12.50 -19.03
N GLY A 484 -12.79 -11.57 -19.62
CA GLY A 484 -12.29 -10.28 -20.07
C GLY A 484 -12.56 -9.13 -19.10
N ASP A 485 -13.48 -9.28 -18.15
CA ASP A 485 -13.85 -8.21 -17.21
C ASP A 485 -13.07 -8.33 -15.88
N LEU A 486 -13.35 -7.44 -14.92
CA LEU A 486 -12.67 -7.40 -13.62
C LEU A 486 -13.39 -8.23 -12.53
N LEU A 487 -14.51 -8.88 -12.88
CA LEU A 487 -15.25 -9.70 -11.93
C LEU A 487 -14.61 -11.09 -11.83
N ASP A 488 -14.94 -11.76 -10.74
CA ASP A 488 -14.55 -13.12 -10.47
C ASP A 488 -15.47 -14.12 -11.20
N GLU A 489 -14.86 -15.11 -11.84
CA GLU A 489 -15.50 -16.38 -12.14
C GLU A 489 -15.36 -17.34 -10.95
N LEU A 490 -16.08 -18.46 -11.00
CA LEU A 490 -16.08 -19.50 -9.99
C LEU A 490 -15.60 -20.82 -10.58
N LEU A 491 -14.66 -21.46 -9.89
CA LEU A 491 -14.12 -22.78 -10.22
C LEU A 491 -14.58 -23.80 -9.17
N ASP A 492 -15.26 -24.86 -9.61
CA ASP A 492 -15.61 -25.99 -8.76
C ASP A 492 -15.48 -27.32 -9.51
N GLY A 493 -14.60 -28.19 -9.02
CA GLY A 493 -14.17 -29.38 -9.74
C GLY A 493 -13.46 -29.02 -11.04
N VAL A 494 -14.11 -29.33 -12.15
CA VAL A 494 -13.61 -29.05 -13.51
C VAL A 494 -14.51 -28.08 -14.25
N THR A 495 -15.34 -27.30 -13.54
CA THR A 495 -16.30 -26.37 -14.14
C THR A 495 -15.95 -24.95 -13.76
N ILE A 496 -15.78 -24.09 -14.77
CA ILE A 496 -15.70 -22.64 -14.63
C ILE A 496 -17.10 -22.09 -14.92
N SER A 497 -17.60 -21.25 -14.03
CA SER A 497 -18.91 -20.62 -14.15
C SER A 497 -18.83 -19.13 -13.86
N LYS A 498 -19.68 -18.33 -14.52
CA LYS A 498 -19.81 -16.90 -14.28
C LYS A 498 -21.16 -16.61 -13.65
N TRP A 499 -21.19 -15.74 -12.65
CA TRP A 499 -22.43 -15.26 -12.08
C TRP A 499 -23.03 -14.15 -12.94
N ASN A 500 -24.34 -14.22 -13.16
CA ASN A 500 -25.10 -13.18 -13.81
C ASN A 500 -26.01 -12.52 -12.78
N SER A 501 -25.59 -11.35 -12.27
CA SER A 501 -26.32 -10.64 -11.21
C SER A 501 -27.72 -10.21 -11.63
N SER A 502 -27.93 -9.85 -12.91
CA SER A 502 -29.24 -9.47 -13.44
C SER A 502 -30.29 -10.59 -13.38
N THR A 503 -29.85 -11.86 -13.43
CA THR A 503 -30.73 -13.02 -13.32
C THR A 503 -30.58 -13.78 -12.01
N SER A 504 -29.58 -13.41 -11.20
CA SER A 504 -29.14 -14.09 -9.99
C SER A 504 -28.88 -15.58 -10.21
N LYS A 505 -28.15 -15.93 -11.27
CA LYS A 505 -27.82 -17.32 -11.64
C LYS A 505 -26.38 -17.44 -12.14
N SER A 506 -25.77 -18.60 -11.88
CA SER A 506 -24.51 -18.98 -12.51
C SER A 506 -24.73 -19.67 -13.86
N GLU A 507 -23.90 -19.33 -14.83
CA GLU A 507 -23.83 -19.96 -16.15
C GLU A 507 -22.47 -20.63 -16.31
N THR A 508 -22.44 -21.84 -16.85
CA THR A 508 -21.18 -22.54 -17.15
C THR A 508 -20.49 -21.86 -18.33
N LEU A 509 -19.26 -21.37 -18.12
CA LEU A 509 -18.41 -20.86 -19.18
C LEU A 509 -17.65 -21.99 -19.86
N MET A 510 -17.04 -22.86 -19.07
CA MET A 510 -16.16 -23.92 -19.57
C MET A 510 -16.21 -25.13 -18.66
N LYS A 511 -16.05 -26.30 -19.27
CA LYS A 511 -15.76 -27.55 -18.56
C LYS A 511 -14.39 -28.04 -19.00
N LEU A 512 -13.48 -28.17 -18.05
CA LEU A 512 -12.11 -28.64 -18.24
C LEU A 512 -12.09 -30.17 -18.38
N ASP A 513 -11.08 -30.68 -19.08
CA ASP A 513 -10.81 -32.11 -19.17
C ASP A 513 -10.13 -32.60 -17.88
N GLY A 514 -10.11 -33.91 -17.69
CA GLY A 514 -9.46 -34.54 -16.54
C GLY A 514 -10.32 -34.52 -15.28
N SER A 515 -9.64 -34.52 -14.14
CA SER A 515 -10.21 -34.66 -12.80
C SER A 515 -9.70 -33.55 -11.87
N SER A 516 -10.52 -33.21 -10.90
CA SER A 516 -10.11 -32.42 -9.74
C SER A 516 -9.50 -33.32 -8.65
N CYS A 517 -8.86 -32.69 -7.67
CA CYS A 517 -8.19 -33.29 -6.54
C CYS A 517 -9.12 -33.45 -5.31
N ASN A 518 -8.66 -34.23 -4.34
CA ASN A 518 -9.14 -34.18 -2.95
C ASN A 518 -10.63 -34.53 -2.77
N SER A 519 -11.14 -35.48 -3.58
CA SER A 519 -12.49 -36.04 -3.49
C SER A 519 -13.57 -34.95 -3.52
N THR A 520 -14.37 -34.80 -2.46
CA THR A 520 -15.44 -33.79 -2.39
C THR A 520 -14.91 -32.37 -2.25
N LYS A 521 -13.63 -32.16 -1.87
CA LYS A 521 -13.02 -30.82 -1.91
C LYS A 521 -12.91 -30.32 -3.34
N ALA A 522 -12.71 -31.22 -4.30
CA ALA A 522 -12.82 -30.96 -5.73
C ALA A 522 -11.99 -29.75 -6.19
N THR A 523 -10.78 -29.63 -5.66
CA THR A 523 -9.84 -28.52 -5.95
C THR A 523 -9.11 -28.76 -7.26
N PRO A 524 -8.62 -27.73 -7.96
CA PRO A 524 -7.65 -27.94 -9.02
C PRO A 524 -6.34 -28.52 -8.45
N ASN A 525 -5.43 -28.98 -9.31
CA ASN A 525 -4.04 -29.20 -8.89
C ASN A 525 -3.38 -27.86 -8.54
N LEU A 526 -3.70 -26.80 -9.31
CA LEU A 526 -3.32 -25.40 -9.08
C LEU A 526 -4.29 -24.46 -9.82
N SER A 527 -4.57 -23.29 -9.26
CA SER A 527 -5.16 -22.13 -9.94
C SER A 527 -4.27 -20.91 -9.67
N ALA A 528 -3.61 -20.36 -10.68
CA ALA A 528 -2.63 -19.28 -10.52
C ALA A 528 -2.32 -18.56 -11.86
N ASP A 529 -2.05 -17.25 -11.84
CA ASP A 529 -1.37 -16.54 -12.94
C ASP A 529 0.08 -17.00 -13.01
N ILE A 530 0.37 -18.04 -13.80
CA ILE A 530 1.72 -18.58 -13.96
C ILE A 530 2.28 -18.35 -15.36
N LEU A 531 1.49 -17.84 -16.30
CA LEU A 531 1.86 -17.48 -17.65
C LEU A 531 0.92 -16.38 -18.16
N GLY A 532 1.22 -15.80 -19.32
CA GLY A 532 0.30 -14.89 -19.97
C GLY A 532 0.13 -13.56 -19.23
N ASP A 533 -1.06 -12.99 -19.34
CA ASP A 533 -1.42 -11.76 -18.62
C ASP A 533 -2.02 -12.10 -17.24
N TRP A 534 -2.59 -11.11 -16.56
CA TRP A 534 -3.05 -11.20 -15.17
C TRP A 534 -4.12 -12.25 -14.84
N ARG A 535 -4.62 -13.01 -15.81
CA ARG A 535 -5.68 -14.00 -15.56
C ARG A 535 -5.05 -15.33 -15.23
N GLU A 536 -5.84 -16.16 -14.56
CA GLU A 536 -5.29 -17.32 -13.88
C GLU A 536 -5.38 -18.57 -14.74
N GLU A 537 -4.26 -19.27 -14.85
CA GLU A 537 -4.23 -20.60 -15.39
C GLU A 537 -4.79 -21.61 -14.38
N ILE A 538 -5.37 -22.69 -14.91
CA ILE A 538 -5.90 -23.79 -14.10
C ILE A 538 -5.23 -25.10 -14.53
N ILE A 539 -4.78 -25.89 -13.55
CA ILE A 539 -4.23 -27.22 -13.79
C ILE A 539 -5.19 -28.28 -13.25
N THR A 540 -5.62 -29.18 -14.15
CA THR A 540 -6.31 -30.45 -13.82
C THR A 540 -5.43 -31.63 -14.22
N HIS A 541 -5.88 -32.86 -13.99
CA HIS A 541 -5.06 -34.04 -14.31
C HIS A 541 -5.86 -35.23 -14.84
N ASP A 542 -5.15 -36.15 -15.50
CA ASP A 542 -5.52 -37.56 -15.54
C ASP A 542 -4.48 -38.40 -14.78
N ASP A 543 -4.53 -39.71 -14.95
CA ASP A 543 -3.62 -40.65 -14.29
C ASP A 543 -2.12 -40.42 -14.55
N SER A 544 -1.75 -39.78 -15.67
CA SER A 544 -0.36 -39.66 -16.16
C SER A 544 -0.03 -38.32 -16.82
N HIS A 545 -0.94 -37.35 -16.81
CA HIS A 545 -0.75 -36.03 -17.40
C HIS A 545 -1.34 -34.94 -16.52
N LEU A 546 -0.75 -33.75 -16.57
CA LEU A 546 -1.41 -32.51 -16.19
C LEU A 546 -1.98 -31.84 -17.44
N PHE A 547 -3.12 -31.18 -17.28
CA PHE A 547 -3.73 -30.33 -18.27
C PHE A 547 -3.70 -28.90 -17.77
N LEU A 548 -2.79 -28.10 -18.32
CA LEU A 548 -2.65 -26.67 -18.05
C LEU A 548 -3.56 -25.90 -19.00
N TYR A 549 -4.46 -25.09 -18.44
CA TYR A 549 -5.41 -24.27 -19.18
C TYR A 549 -5.10 -22.80 -19.03
N THR A 550 -5.12 -22.06 -20.13
CA THR A 550 -5.08 -20.59 -20.18
C THR A 550 -6.30 -20.04 -20.90
N THR A 551 -6.73 -18.83 -20.53
CA THR A 551 -7.79 -18.13 -21.25
C THR A 551 -7.33 -17.65 -22.63
N THR A 552 -8.28 -17.49 -23.55
CA THR A 552 -8.10 -16.82 -24.86
C THR A 552 -9.17 -15.76 -25.12
N ILE A 553 -9.91 -15.39 -24.07
CA ILE A 553 -10.87 -14.29 -24.12
C ILE A 553 -10.04 -13.00 -24.12
N LEU A 554 -10.39 -12.00 -24.93
CA LEU A 554 -9.68 -10.71 -24.87
C LEU A 554 -10.13 -9.91 -23.66
N THR A 555 -9.19 -9.22 -23.02
CA THR A 555 -9.46 -8.19 -22.00
C THR A 555 -8.88 -6.86 -22.44
N ASP A 556 -9.62 -5.78 -22.15
CA ASP A 556 -9.16 -4.39 -22.30
C ASP A 556 -8.52 -3.86 -21.01
N HIS A 557 -8.35 -4.72 -19.99
CA HIS A 557 -7.72 -4.37 -18.73
C HIS A 557 -6.24 -4.71 -18.74
N ARG A 558 -5.48 -3.84 -18.07
CA ARG A 558 -4.04 -3.95 -17.91
C ARG A 558 -3.72 -3.97 -16.43
N VAL A 559 -3.39 -5.14 -15.94
CA VAL A 559 -3.06 -5.42 -14.55
C VAL A 559 -1.65 -6.01 -14.53
N TYR A 560 -0.88 -5.71 -13.50
CA TYR A 560 0.39 -6.39 -13.25
C TYR A 560 0.13 -7.90 -13.11
N THR A 561 1.12 -8.74 -13.41
CA THR A 561 1.03 -10.17 -13.07
C THR A 561 0.71 -10.30 -11.58
N LEU A 562 -0.26 -11.14 -11.25
CA LEU A 562 -0.75 -11.31 -9.88
C LEU A 562 0.33 -11.93 -9.00
N MET A 563 1.31 -12.63 -9.58
CA MET A 563 2.48 -13.15 -8.84
C MET A 563 3.40 -12.06 -8.30
N HIS A 564 3.20 -10.80 -8.70
CA HIS A 564 3.86 -9.63 -8.11
C HIS A 564 2.98 -8.90 -7.08
N ASP A 565 1.73 -9.33 -6.85
CA ASP A 565 0.95 -8.89 -5.70
C ASP A 565 1.35 -9.71 -4.46
N PRO A 566 1.74 -9.07 -3.34
CA PRO A 566 2.22 -9.79 -2.17
C PRO A 566 1.21 -10.76 -1.56
N ILE A 567 -0.06 -10.39 -1.44
CA ILE A 567 -1.09 -11.25 -0.84
C ILE A 567 -1.37 -12.45 -1.76
N TYR A 568 -1.44 -12.20 -3.06
CA TYR A 568 -1.69 -13.24 -4.05
C TYR A 568 -0.55 -14.24 -4.13
N ARG A 569 0.70 -13.77 -4.22
CA ARG A 569 1.87 -14.65 -4.30
C ARG A 569 2.02 -15.53 -3.06
N LEU A 570 1.73 -14.99 -1.88
CA LEU A 570 1.62 -15.77 -0.65
C LEU A 570 0.47 -16.76 -0.74
N GLY A 571 -0.69 -16.33 -1.25
CA GLY A 571 -1.84 -17.16 -1.66
C GLY A 571 -1.44 -18.43 -2.39
N ILE A 572 -0.62 -18.27 -3.43
CA ILE A 572 -0.11 -19.39 -4.23
C ILE A 572 0.82 -20.29 -3.42
N SER A 573 1.63 -19.74 -2.51
CA SER A 573 2.54 -20.53 -1.66
C SER A 573 1.78 -21.51 -0.74
N TRP A 574 0.64 -21.09 -0.18
CA TRP A 574 -0.14 -21.91 0.75
C TRP A 574 -1.32 -22.61 0.08
N GLN A 575 -1.57 -22.44 -1.22
CA GLN A 575 -2.73 -23.06 -1.90
C GLN A 575 -2.77 -24.60 -1.74
N ASN A 576 -1.62 -25.27 -1.66
CA ASN A 576 -1.54 -26.72 -1.42
C ASN A 576 -1.80 -27.15 0.04
N THR A 577 -1.88 -26.18 0.96
CA THR A 577 -1.94 -26.42 2.39
C THR A 577 -3.32 -26.95 2.81
N ALA A 578 -3.34 -28.21 3.30
CA ALA A 578 -4.51 -28.89 3.85
C ALA A 578 -5.78 -28.82 2.96
N TYR A 579 -6.76 -27.98 3.31
CA TYR A 579 -7.93 -27.74 2.46
C TYR A 579 -7.70 -26.44 1.67
N ASN A 580 -7.22 -26.61 0.44
CA ASN A 580 -6.84 -25.55 -0.50
C ASN A 580 -7.92 -24.45 -0.54
N GLN A 581 -7.50 -23.19 -0.48
CA GLN A 581 -8.37 -22.01 -0.68
C GLN A 581 -7.90 -21.20 -1.89
N PRO A 582 -8.79 -20.45 -2.55
CA PRO A 582 -8.40 -19.59 -3.67
C PRO A 582 -7.52 -18.40 -3.20
N PRO A 583 -6.52 -18.00 -4.00
CA PRO A 583 -5.72 -16.81 -3.73
C PRO A 583 -6.57 -15.54 -3.91
N HIS A 584 -6.17 -14.47 -3.22
CA HIS A 584 -6.80 -13.15 -3.26
C HIS A 584 -5.73 -12.07 -3.44
N LEU A 585 -6.14 -10.88 -3.84
CA LEU A 585 -5.26 -9.72 -3.99
C LEU A 585 -5.26 -8.88 -2.71
N GLY A 586 -4.17 -8.15 -2.48
CA GLY A 586 -4.08 -7.16 -1.41
C GLY A 586 -4.83 -5.86 -1.68
N PHE A 587 -5.56 -5.79 -2.80
CA PHE A 587 -6.34 -4.64 -3.24
C PHE A 587 -7.56 -5.09 -4.04
N TRP A 588 -8.61 -4.27 -4.06
CA TRP A 588 -9.81 -4.55 -4.85
C TRP A 588 -9.68 -4.10 -6.32
N LEU A 589 -9.74 -5.06 -7.25
CA LEU A 589 -9.67 -4.80 -8.70
C LEU A 589 -10.81 -3.92 -9.23
N GLY A 590 -12.02 -4.04 -8.68
CA GLY A 590 -13.20 -3.33 -9.15
C GLY A 590 -13.10 -1.79 -9.04
N SER A 591 -12.09 -1.26 -8.34
CA SER A 591 -11.77 0.17 -8.35
C SER A 591 -11.32 0.69 -9.72
N GLY A 592 -10.77 -0.20 -10.56
CA GLY A 592 -10.11 0.13 -11.83
C GLY A 592 -8.76 0.84 -11.67
N SER A 593 -8.37 1.20 -10.45
CA SER A 593 -7.07 1.82 -10.14
C SER A 593 -6.13 0.76 -9.62
N ILE A 594 -5.30 0.20 -10.50
CA ILE A 594 -4.37 -0.88 -10.14
C ILE A 594 -3.14 -0.28 -9.45
N PRO A 595 -2.91 -0.54 -8.15
CA PRO A 595 -1.73 -0.05 -7.47
C PRO A 595 -0.48 -0.69 -8.06
N LYS A 596 0.59 0.11 -8.20
CA LYS A 596 1.90 -0.44 -8.56
C LYS A 596 2.46 -1.19 -7.34
N PRO A 597 2.85 -2.48 -7.47
CA PRO A 597 3.46 -3.21 -6.38
C PRO A 597 4.76 -2.54 -5.90
N ASP A 598 4.94 -2.47 -4.57
CA ASP A 598 6.18 -1.99 -3.95
C ASP A 598 7.16 -3.15 -3.79
N ILE A 599 7.81 -3.51 -4.89
CA ILE A 599 8.64 -4.72 -5.00
C ILE A 599 9.99 -4.43 -5.65
N GLU A 600 10.95 -5.29 -5.37
CA GLU A 600 12.24 -5.42 -6.03
C GLU A 600 12.36 -6.84 -6.59
N LEU A 601 12.92 -7.00 -7.79
CA LEU A 601 13.11 -8.34 -8.33
C LEU A 601 14.41 -8.93 -7.80
N VAL A 602 14.38 -10.22 -7.45
CA VAL A 602 15.58 -10.90 -6.98
C VAL A 602 16.71 -10.81 -8.03
N GLY A 603 17.90 -10.46 -7.55
CA GLY A 603 19.10 -10.29 -8.37
C GLY A 603 19.15 -8.98 -9.16
N GLU A 604 18.20 -8.06 -8.97
CA GLU A 604 18.27 -6.71 -9.53
C GLU A 604 19.21 -5.81 -8.69
N ILE A 605 20.24 -5.24 -9.31
CA ILE A 605 21.08 -4.22 -8.67
C ILE A 605 20.43 -2.85 -8.89
N LEU A 606 19.76 -2.34 -7.87
CA LEU A 606 19.10 -1.04 -7.92
C LEU A 606 20.03 0.10 -7.44
N PRO A 607 19.94 1.30 -8.05
CA PRO A 607 20.73 2.44 -7.62
C PRO A 607 20.27 2.95 -6.25
N PRO A 608 21.16 3.58 -5.45
CA PRO A 608 20.80 4.24 -4.19
C PRO A 608 19.57 5.12 -4.33
N SER A 609 18.59 4.96 -3.45
CA SER A 609 17.35 5.75 -3.47
C SER A 609 17.09 6.42 -2.12
N ILE A 610 16.37 7.54 -2.13
CA ILE A 610 15.98 8.25 -0.91
C ILE A 610 14.62 8.92 -1.10
N ALA A 611 13.73 8.77 -0.11
CA ALA A 611 12.36 9.29 -0.15
C ALA A 611 11.99 9.96 1.19
N LYS A 612 11.13 10.99 1.12
CA LYS A 612 10.68 11.72 2.32
C LYS A 612 9.74 10.84 3.13
N ASN A 613 10.03 10.67 4.42
CA ASN A 613 9.27 9.83 5.34
C ASN A 613 8.86 10.63 6.61
N GLY A 614 7.72 10.32 7.20
CA GLY A 614 7.20 11.00 8.39
C GLY A 614 6.40 12.30 8.13
N ALA A 615 5.71 12.76 9.18
CA ALA A 615 4.69 13.80 9.10
C ALA A 615 5.24 15.23 8.89
N GLY A 616 6.42 15.57 9.41
CA GLY A 616 6.98 16.92 9.30
C GLY A 616 7.32 17.33 7.86
N SER A 617 7.15 18.61 7.53
CA SER A 617 7.53 19.17 6.23
C SER A 617 9.05 19.35 6.12
N SER A 618 9.63 19.12 4.94
CA SER A 618 11.03 19.51 4.65
C SER A 618 11.20 21.02 4.38
N ARG A 619 10.09 21.76 4.43
CA ARG A 619 10.03 23.22 4.35
C ARG A 619 9.25 23.75 5.56
N GLN A 620 9.95 24.31 6.53
CA GLN A 620 9.34 24.81 7.77
C GLN A 620 9.74 26.26 8.03
N THR A 621 8.80 27.03 8.58
CA THR A 621 9.05 28.36 9.15
C THR A 621 8.84 28.26 10.65
N ILE A 622 9.91 28.41 11.43
CA ILE A 622 9.94 28.19 12.88
C ILE A 622 10.44 29.47 13.56
N VAL A 623 10.02 29.73 14.79
CA VAL A 623 10.61 30.83 15.58
C VAL A 623 11.82 30.32 16.35
N LEU A 624 12.85 31.15 16.47
CA LEU A 624 14.04 30.85 17.24
C LEU A 624 13.68 30.36 18.66
N GLY A 625 14.18 29.18 19.03
CA GLY A 625 13.88 28.56 20.32
C GLY A 625 12.72 27.56 20.32
N ASP A 626 11.89 27.51 19.27
CA ASP A 626 10.85 26.49 19.13
C ASP A 626 11.41 25.19 18.51
N LEU A 627 10.79 24.05 18.83
CA LEU A 627 11.10 22.77 18.18
C LEU A 627 10.66 22.79 16.72
N ILE A 628 11.46 22.21 15.82
CA ILE A 628 10.95 21.83 14.50
C ILE A 628 9.95 20.68 14.65
N VAL A 629 9.01 20.57 13.71
CA VAL A 629 8.24 19.33 13.56
C VAL A 629 9.19 18.27 13.01
N PRO A 630 9.46 17.15 13.71
CA PRO A 630 10.41 16.15 13.23
C PRO A 630 10.00 15.54 11.89
N PHE A 631 10.98 15.22 11.06
CA PHE A 631 10.78 14.52 9.78
C PHE A 631 11.97 13.60 9.49
N ALA A 632 11.82 12.70 8.53
CA ALA A 632 12.88 11.76 8.15
C ALA A 632 12.98 11.60 6.64
N TYR A 633 14.04 10.95 6.20
CA TYR A 633 14.13 10.37 4.87
C TYR A 633 14.49 8.90 4.99
N ALA A 634 13.72 8.03 4.33
CA ALA A 634 14.07 6.63 4.16
C ALA A 634 15.02 6.49 2.98
N TYR A 635 16.03 5.64 3.10
CA TYR A 635 17.00 5.37 2.04
C TYR A 635 17.15 3.87 1.80
N SER A 636 17.34 3.48 0.54
CA SER A 636 17.49 2.08 0.11
C SER A 636 18.67 1.92 -0.85
N HIS A 637 19.12 0.68 -1.06
CA HIS A 637 20.24 0.28 -1.93
C HIS A 637 21.57 1.01 -1.65
N CYS A 638 21.79 1.40 -0.40
CA CYS A 638 22.97 2.14 0.02
C CYS A 638 23.30 1.81 1.48
N SER A 639 24.51 2.15 1.93
CA SER A 639 24.98 1.83 3.28
C SER A 639 24.60 2.89 4.33
N GLY A 640 24.00 4.00 3.92
CA GLY A 640 23.57 5.06 4.83
C GLY A 640 23.10 6.32 4.11
N ALA A 641 22.87 7.37 4.90
CA ALA A 641 22.64 8.71 4.39
C ALA A 641 23.34 9.76 5.27
N GLU A 642 23.63 10.91 4.68
CA GLU A 642 24.14 12.09 5.38
C GLU A 642 23.25 13.30 5.08
N ALA A 643 23.17 14.23 6.02
CA ALA A 643 22.48 15.49 5.81
C ALA A 643 23.35 16.68 6.22
N ALA A 644 23.22 17.77 5.46
CA ALA A 644 24.04 18.97 5.63
C ALA A 644 23.21 20.23 5.36
N GLY A 645 23.65 21.37 5.93
CA GLY A 645 23.04 22.69 5.69
C GLY A 645 21.99 23.13 6.70
N PHE A 646 21.79 22.39 7.80
CA PHE A 646 20.90 22.78 8.89
C PHE A 646 21.49 23.87 9.81
N PRO A 647 20.66 24.70 10.48
CA PRO A 647 21.11 25.63 11.52
C PRO A 647 21.62 24.88 12.77
N LYS A 648 22.40 25.57 13.61
CA LYS A 648 22.80 25.02 14.91
C LYS A 648 21.59 24.63 15.74
N GLY A 649 21.71 23.51 16.46
CA GLY A 649 20.65 22.96 17.31
C GLY A 649 19.72 21.93 16.63
N ILE A 650 19.86 21.73 15.32
CA ILE A 650 19.28 20.60 14.61
C ILE A 650 20.21 19.39 14.70
N VAL A 651 19.63 18.22 14.94
CA VAL A 651 20.31 16.93 15.07
C VAL A 651 19.78 15.95 14.04
N THR A 652 20.69 15.12 13.52
CA THR A 652 20.41 14.07 12.54
C THR A 652 20.80 12.71 13.13
N GLN A 653 19.92 11.72 13.06
CA GLN A 653 20.16 10.37 13.60
C GLN A 653 19.83 9.31 12.55
N LEU A 654 20.72 8.34 12.36
CA LEU A 654 20.50 7.18 11.50
C LEU A 654 19.93 6.02 12.32
N GLU A 655 18.77 5.51 11.92
CA GLU A 655 18.11 4.38 12.58
C GLU A 655 17.12 3.72 11.61
N GLY A 656 17.11 2.38 11.53
CA GLY A 656 16.14 1.62 10.72
C GLY A 656 16.03 2.03 9.25
N GLY A 657 17.16 2.25 8.55
CA GLY A 657 17.14 2.67 7.13
C GLY A 657 16.67 4.11 6.90
N LYS A 658 16.60 4.93 7.96
CA LYS A 658 16.17 6.33 7.89
C LYS A 658 17.21 7.28 8.47
N ILE A 659 17.22 8.51 7.97
CA ILE A 659 17.86 9.65 8.62
C ILE A 659 16.78 10.58 9.18
N HIS A 660 16.70 10.64 10.51
CA HIS A 660 15.75 11.45 11.28
C HIS A 660 16.33 12.84 11.53
N ILE A 661 15.51 13.88 11.35
CA ILE A 661 15.87 15.28 11.57
C ILE A 661 14.94 15.87 12.62
N SER A 662 15.52 16.38 13.71
CA SER A 662 14.79 16.97 14.84
C SER A 662 15.63 18.06 15.53
N GLY A 663 15.05 18.75 16.52
CA GLY A 663 15.77 19.68 17.38
C GLY A 663 15.20 21.10 17.39
N THR A 664 15.94 22.01 18.01
CA THR A 664 15.55 23.41 18.24
C THR A 664 16.59 24.31 17.60
N PRO A 665 16.25 25.09 16.56
CA PRO A 665 17.19 26.01 15.94
C PRO A 665 17.69 27.09 16.91
N GLN A 666 18.98 27.41 16.83
CA GLN A 666 19.66 28.40 17.69
C GLN A 666 20.13 29.64 16.94
N GLU A 667 19.85 29.74 15.64
CA GLU A 667 20.29 30.85 14.79
C GLU A 667 19.16 31.26 13.84
N VAL A 668 18.97 32.57 13.66
CA VAL A 668 17.97 33.16 12.75
C VAL A 668 18.51 33.14 11.32
N GLY A 669 17.64 32.84 10.35
CA GLY A 669 18.01 32.83 8.93
C GLY A 669 17.23 31.82 8.11
N THR A 670 17.60 31.69 6.84
CA THR A 670 17.07 30.67 5.93
C THR A 670 18.17 29.68 5.61
N PHE A 671 17.95 28.42 5.96
CA PHE A 671 18.93 27.35 5.92
C PHE A 671 18.48 26.28 4.90
N PRO A 672 18.95 26.37 3.64
CA PRO A 672 18.77 25.28 2.69
C PRO A 672 19.62 24.09 3.13
N PHE A 673 19.03 22.91 3.13
CA PHE A 673 19.69 21.67 3.52
C PHE A 673 19.53 20.61 2.44
N THR A 674 20.44 19.64 2.43
CA THR A 674 20.42 18.47 1.56
C THR A 674 20.53 17.19 2.38
N VAL A 675 19.91 16.13 1.88
CA VAL A 675 20.08 14.77 2.41
C VAL A 675 20.50 13.88 1.25
N LYS A 676 21.59 13.14 1.42
CA LYS A 676 22.27 12.39 0.37
C LYS A 676 22.55 10.96 0.83
N THR A 677 22.36 9.97 -0.04
CA THR A 677 22.74 8.58 0.25
C THR A 677 24.25 8.35 0.20
N LEU A 678 24.71 7.33 0.92
CA LEU A 678 26.11 6.91 1.01
C LEU A 678 26.24 5.43 0.63
N GLY A 679 27.23 5.08 -0.18
CA GLY A 679 27.43 3.70 -0.65
C GLY A 679 26.38 3.23 -1.66
N GLY A 680 26.42 1.95 -2.01
CA GLY A 680 25.62 1.34 -3.08
C GLY A 680 26.25 1.44 -4.47
N GLU A 681 25.69 0.71 -5.43
CA GLU A 681 26.12 0.74 -6.84
C GLU A 681 25.32 1.79 -7.63
N GLY A 682 25.97 2.86 -8.09
CA GLY A 682 25.32 3.93 -8.86
C GLY A 682 25.58 5.32 -8.31
N GLU A 683 24.82 6.31 -8.80
CA GLU A 683 24.89 7.69 -8.29
C GLU A 683 24.10 7.83 -6.99
N ALA A 684 24.62 8.62 -6.05
CA ALA A 684 23.95 8.89 -4.79
C ALA A 684 22.70 9.75 -4.98
N ALA A 685 21.53 9.24 -4.59
CA ALA A 685 20.31 10.02 -4.54
C ALA A 685 20.40 11.16 -3.51
N THR A 686 19.85 12.31 -3.88
CA THR A 686 19.89 13.52 -3.06
C THR A 686 18.53 14.21 -3.06
N LEU A 687 18.03 14.57 -1.87
CA LEU A 687 16.86 15.43 -1.68
C LEU A 687 17.24 16.73 -0.97
N SER A 688 16.39 17.75 -1.07
CA SER A 688 16.65 19.08 -0.50
C SER A 688 15.42 19.65 0.21
N GLY A 689 15.68 20.55 1.16
CA GLY A 689 14.65 21.28 1.89
C GLY A 689 15.15 22.63 2.39
N VAL A 690 14.30 23.33 3.16
CA VAL A 690 14.62 24.64 3.74
C VAL A 690 14.03 24.77 5.14
N LEU A 691 14.82 25.22 6.10
CA LEU A 691 14.32 25.72 7.39
C LEU A 691 14.46 27.24 7.42
N THR A 692 13.36 27.95 7.64
CA THR A 692 13.36 29.39 7.87
C THR A 692 13.16 29.62 9.36
N VAL A 693 14.17 30.14 10.03
CA VAL A 693 14.13 30.46 11.47
C VAL A 693 13.93 31.96 11.61
N LEU A 694 12.78 32.34 12.18
CA LEU A 694 12.38 33.72 12.42
C LEU A 694 12.80 34.17 13.83
N PRO A 695 13.16 35.44 14.02
CA PRO A 695 13.36 35.98 15.37
C PRO A 695 12.03 36.11 16.13
N GLN A 696 12.10 36.02 17.45
CA GLN A 696 11.04 36.45 18.35
C GLN A 696 11.24 37.93 18.67
N LEU A 697 10.21 38.76 18.49
CA LEU A 697 10.28 40.18 18.85
C LEU A 697 9.95 40.35 20.33
N GLU A 698 10.91 40.86 21.07
CA GLU A 698 10.74 41.24 22.46
C GLU A 698 9.93 42.54 22.57
N TRP A 699 9.04 42.60 23.55
CA TRP A 699 8.32 43.81 23.84
C TRP A 699 9.25 44.85 24.45
N VAL A 700 9.20 46.07 23.92
CA VAL A 700 9.89 47.21 24.49
C VAL A 700 8.94 48.00 25.39
N LYS A 701 9.49 48.84 26.27
CA LYS A 701 8.68 49.75 27.07
C LYS A 701 8.00 50.77 26.14
N SER A 702 6.66 50.85 26.18
CA SER A 702 5.93 51.87 25.42
C SER A 702 6.37 53.28 25.82
N GLY A 703 6.71 54.09 24.82
CA GLY A 703 7.08 55.50 24.98
C GLY A 703 5.85 56.41 25.05
N LYS A 704 6.08 57.73 25.10
CA LYS A 704 4.98 58.69 24.92
C LYS A 704 4.54 58.64 23.45
N ILE A 705 3.31 58.19 23.19
CA ILE A 705 2.75 58.20 21.84
C ILE A 705 2.53 59.66 21.39
N LEU A 706 3.06 60.01 20.22
CA LEU A 706 3.00 61.33 19.61
C LEU A 706 2.15 61.36 18.34
N SER A 707 1.90 60.20 17.72
CA SER A 707 1.08 60.04 16.53
C SER A 707 0.30 58.74 16.54
N TYR A 708 -0.83 58.71 15.84
CA TYR A 708 -1.73 57.57 15.75
C TYR A 708 -2.11 57.29 14.30
N VAL A 709 -2.29 56.00 13.98
CA VAL A 709 -2.81 55.51 12.71
C VAL A 709 -3.96 54.55 13.02
N ASN A 710 -5.13 54.82 12.46
CA ASN A 710 -6.30 53.96 12.60
C ASN A 710 -6.07 52.61 11.90
N ALA A 711 -6.06 51.52 12.67
CA ALA A 711 -5.76 50.18 12.18
C ALA A 711 -6.98 49.49 11.56
N ALA A 712 -8.19 50.02 11.74
CA ALA A 712 -9.44 49.40 11.28
C ALA A 712 -9.55 49.27 9.76
N PHE A 713 -8.73 50.02 9.02
CA PHE A 713 -8.74 50.05 7.55
C PHE A 713 -7.37 49.71 6.95
N PRO A 714 -7.01 48.42 6.88
CA PRO A 714 -5.86 48.02 6.08
C PRO A 714 -6.09 48.34 4.59
N GLU A 715 -5.00 48.59 3.86
CA GLU A 715 -5.03 48.73 2.40
C GLU A 715 -5.36 47.39 1.72
N GLU A 716 -4.85 46.28 2.26
CA GLU A 716 -5.14 44.92 1.84
C GLU A 716 -5.24 44.02 3.08
N GLY A 717 -6.17 43.05 3.08
CA GLY A 717 -6.22 42.08 4.17
C GLY A 717 -7.37 41.08 4.05
N SER A 718 -7.27 40.03 4.86
CA SER A 718 -8.27 38.96 5.02
C SER A 718 -8.92 39.12 6.39
N GLY A 719 -9.99 39.91 6.43
CA GLY A 719 -10.69 40.31 7.63
C GLY A 719 -11.73 41.37 7.32
N GLU A 720 -12.46 41.80 8.34
CA GLU A 720 -13.55 42.76 8.21
C GLU A 720 -13.38 43.92 9.18
N TYR A 721 -13.80 45.10 8.73
CA TYR A 721 -14.02 46.22 9.63
C TYR A 721 -15.23 45.93 10.50
N GLU A 722 -15.12 46.15 11.81
CA GLU A 722 -16.22 45.94 12.74
C GLU A 722 -16.27 46.99 13.86
N GLU A 723 -17.46 47.11 14.46
CA GLU A 723 -17.73 47.99 15.61
C GLU A 723 -18.42 47.23 16.76
N THR A 724 -18.60 45.90 16.62
CA THR A 724 -19.46 45.09 17.51
C THR A 724 -18.88 44.95 18.92
N ASN A 725 -17.56 44.80 19.04
CA ASN A 725 -16.86 44.76 20.31
C ASN A 725 -16.40 46.17 20.73
N ALA A 726 -17.16 46.80 21.62
CA ALA A 726 -16.89 48.15 22.14
C ALA A 726 -15.51 48.26 22.83
N GLY A 727 -14.94 49.47 22.89
CA GLY A 727 -13.64 49.76 23.52
C GLY A 727 -12.53 50.21 22.57
N TRP A 728 -12.83 50.33 21.27
CA TRP A 728 -11.99 50.95 20.25
C TRP A 728 -11.94 52.48 20.40
N ILE A 729 -10.87 53.13 19.92
CA ILE A 729 -10.62 54.58 20.12
C ILE A 729 -11.24 55.46 19.03
N ASP A 730 -11.17 55.07 17.75
CA ASP A 730 -11.51 55.96 16.62
C ASP A 730 -12.85 55.65 15.93
N SER A 731 -12.86 54.66 15.04
CA SER A 731 -14.03 54.35 14.21
C SER A 731 -14.50 52.91 14.35
N GLY A 732 -13.61 52.00 14.76
CA GLY A 732 -13.85 50.57 14.83
C GLY A 732 -12.51 49.84 14.93
N TYR A 733 -12.51 48.56 14.59
CA TYR A 733 -11.29 47.74 14.57
C TYR A 733 -11.28 46.83 13.34
N PHE A 734 -10.10 46.31 13.01
CA PHE A 734 -9.95 45.28 11.99
C PHE A 734 -10.00 43.91 12.66
N ASN A 735 -11.00 43.11 12.27
CA ASN A 735 -11.19 41.73 12.69
C ASN A 735 -10.60 40.78 11.65
N PHE A 736 -9.49 40.11 11.97
CA PHE A 736 -8.90 39.14 11.05
C PHE A 736 -9.78 37.87 10.94
N THR A 737 -9.93 37.32 9.74
CA THR A 737 -10.67 36.06 9.54
C THR A 737 -9.98 34.89 10.25
N ASN A 738 -10.64 34.12 11.11
CA ASN A 738 -10.01 32.96 11.80
C ASN A 738 -9.49 31.88 10.82
N SER A 739 -8.21 31.98 10.45
CA SER A 739 -7.46 31.05 9.61
C SER A 739 -5.97 31.40 9.65
N LYS A 740 -5.10 30.40 9.49
CA LYS A 740 -3.65 30.62 9.40
C LYS A 740 -3.29 31.43 8.14
N GLU A 741 -2.24 32.24 8.23
CA GLU A 741 -1.72 33.10 7.14
C GLU A 741 -2.66 34.22 6.66
N ASN A 742 -3.82 34.41 7.30
CA ASN A 742 -4.60 35.65 7.13
C ASN A 742 -3.71 36.87 7.40
N PHE A 743 -4.07 38.05 6.91
CA PHE A 743 -3.20 39.21 7.09
C PHE A 743 -3.93 40.55 6.97
N GLY A 744 -3.25 41.60 7.39
CA GLY A 744 -3.58 42.99 7.11
C GLY A 744 -2.31 43.75 6.72
N VAL A 745 -2.42 44.67 5.76
CA VAL A 745 -1.34 45.53 5.25
C VAL A 745 -1.74 46.98 5.42
N TRP A 746 -0.89 47.79 6.03
CA TRP A 746 -1.09 49.23 6.19
C TRP A 746 0.06 49.99 5.56
N LYS A 747 -0.28 51.08 4.86
CA LYS A 747 0.71 52.06 4.41
C LYS A 747 0.72 53.26 5.33
N ILE A 748 1.92 53.57 5.79
CA ILE A 748 2.17 54.56 6.84
C ILE A 748 3.13 55.59 6.29
N PHE A 749 2.77 56.87 6.41
CA PHE A 749 3.66 57.97 6.09
C PHE A 749 4.44 58.40 7.33
N SER A 750 5.74 58.58 7.20
CA SER A 750 6.60 59.21 8.21
C SER A 750 7.27 60.48 7.66
N PRO A 751 7.33 61.58 8.44
CA PRO A 751 8.03 62.80 8.03
C PRO A 751 9.56 62.68 8.11
N GLU A 752 10.09 61.67 8.81
CA GLU A 752 11.53 61.46 9.03
C GLU A 752 11.90 59.97 9.07
N GLU A 753 13.18 59.68 8.89
CA GLU A 753 13.76 58.34 9.07
C GLU A 753 14.30 58.21 10.50
N LYS A 754 13.88 57.16 11.22
CA LYS A 754 14.24 56.96 12.63
C LYS A 754 13.96 55.51 13.06
N GLU A 755 14.56 55.08 14.17
CA GLU A 755 13.98 53.99 14.96
C GLU A 755 12.80 54.53 15.77
N ALA A 756 11.65 53.87 15.65
CA ALA A 756 10.43 54.25 16.36
C ALA A 756 9.87 53.08 17.18
N VAL A 757 9.21 53.40 18.28
CA VAL A 757 8.41 52.44 19.04
C VAL A 757 7.00 52.44 18.48
N LEU A 758 6.66 51.37 17.76
CA LEU A 758 5.32 51.06 17.31
C LEU A 758 4.56 50.39 18.46
N THR A 759 3.48 51.03 18.91
CA THR A 759 2.52 50.48 19.86
C THR A 759 1.30 49.97 19.08
N ILE A 760 1.00 48.68 19.15
CA ILE A 760 -0.16 48.07 18.50
C ILE A 760 -1.22 47.84 19.57
N ARG A 761 -2.35 48.55 19.46
CA ARG A 761 -3.49 48.37 20.36
C ARG A 761 -4.40 47.29 19.82
N PHE A 762 -4.80 46.36 20.70
CA PHE A 762 -5.49 45.15 20.30
C PHE A 762 -6.45 44.62 21.37
N ALA A 763 -7.41 43.80 20.95
CA ALA A 763 -8.24 42.98 21.84
C ALA A 763 -8.23 41.52 21.37
N ASN A 764 -7.96 40.60 22.29
CA ASN A 764 -7.98 39.17 22.04
C ASN A 764 -8.90 38.50 23.06
N GLY A 765 -10.12 38.14 22.66
CA GLY A 765 -11.06 37.43 23.53
C GLY A 765 -10.95 35.91 23.49
N GLY A 766 -9.91 35.36 22.88
CA GLY A 766 -9.54 33.95 23.04
C GLY A 766 -8.99 33.65 24.44
N THR A 767 -8.65 32.39 24.69
CA THR A 767 -8.06 31.92 25.96
C THR A 767 -6.54 31.78 25.92
N VAL A 768 -5.93 31.95 24.75
CA VAL A 768 -4.49 31.84 24.49
C VAL A 768 -4.01 33.05 23.67
N GLU A 769 -2.69 33.27 23.61
CA GLU A 769 -2.13 34.31 22.76
C GLU A 769 -2.39 34.04 21.27
N ARG A 770 -2.55 35.11 20.48
CA ARG A 770 -2.70 35.05 19.01
C ARG A 770 -1.48 35.64 18.33
N PRO A 771 -0.41 34.86 18.07
CA PRO A 771 0.84 35.38 17.54
C PRO A 771 0.70 35.78 16.06
N MET A 772 1.28 36.93 15.70
CA MET A 772 1.32 37.43 14.32
C MET A 772 2.76 37.61 13.86
N LEU A 773 3.02 37.32 12.59
CA LEU A 773 4.26 37.67 11.91
C LEU A 773 4.21 39.14 11.48
N LEU A 774 5.17 39.94 11.94
CA LEU A 774 5.35 41.32 11.48
C LEU A 774 6.34 41.37 10.31
N THR A 775 5.91 42.00 9.23
CA THR A 775 6.77 42.41 8.11
C THR A 775 6.73 43.93 8.02
N TRP A 776 7.90 44.56 7.94
CA TRP A 776 8.06 46.01 7.82
C TRP A 776 8.93 46.34 6.62
N ASN A 777 8.42 47.14 5.68
CA ASN A 777 9.12 47.51 4.43
C ASN A 777 9.72 46.28 3.71
N ASP A 778 8.88 45.26 3.50
CA ASP A 778 9.22 43.96 2.87
C ASP A 778 10.24 43.11 3.63
N SER A 779 10.67 43.55 4.82
CA SER A 779 11.59 42.82 5.70
C SER A 779 10.82 42.14 6.83
N VAL A 780 11.03 40.84 7.02
CA VAL A 780 10.41 40.10 8.13
C VAL A 780 11.08 40.51 9.45
N MET A 781 10.31 41.10 10.35
CA MET A 781 10.80 41.56 11.65
C MET A 781 10.77 40.44 12.69
N GLY A 782 9.76 39.56 12.67
CA GLY A 782 9.64 38.42 13.59
C GLY A 782 8.23 38.20 14.13
N LYS A 783 8.09 37.20 15.03
CA LYS A 783 6.84 36.90 15.74
C LYS A 783 6.55 37.98 16.79
N VAL A 784 5.34 38.53 16.77
CA VAL A 784 4.78 39.39 17.82
C VAL A 784 3.66 38.60 18.52
N ALA A 785 3.78 38.40 19.83
CA ALA A 785 2.75 37.77 20.63
C ALA A 785 1.66 38.77 21.04
N PHE A 786 0.39 38.33 21.04
CA PHE A 786 -0.77 39.11 21.49
C PHE A 786 -1.58 38.30 22.53
N PRO A 787 -1.29 38.45 23.83
CA PRO A 787 -1.93 37.67 24.90
C PRO A 787 -3.45 37.84 24.98
N ALA A 788 -4.12 36.95 25.71
CA ALA A 788 -5.55 37.07 25.96
C ALA A 788 -5.87 38.31 26.81
N THR A 789 -6.89 39.06 26.42
CA THR A 789 -7.38 40.27 27.12
C THR A 789 -8.89 40.20 27.40
N GLY A 790 -9.69 39.83 26.38
CA GLY A 790 -11.15 39.97 26.31
C GLY A 790 -11.56 40.79 25.09
N TRP A 791 -12.68 40.48 24.42
CA TRP A 791 -13.05 41.14 23.16
C TRP A 791 -13.36 42.65 23.30
N THR A 792 -13.78 43.10 24.49
CA THR A 792 -14.02 44.51 24.80
C THR A 792 -12.95 45.13 25.70
N ALA A 793 -11.92 44.37 26.04
CA ALA A 793 -10.80 44.80 26.88
C ALA A 793 -9.56 44.92 26.00
N TYR A 794 -9.24 46.15 25.58
CA TYR A 794 -8.09 46.41 24.73
C TYR A 794 -6.83 46.64 25.57
N ASP A 795 -5.72 46.07 25.11
CA ASP A 795 -4.38 46.28 25.64
C ASP A 795 -3.43 46.67 24.50
N SER A 796 -2.13 46.79 24.76
CA SER A 796 -1.16 47.16 23.73
C SER A 796 0.16 46.44 23.88
N VAL A 797 0.76 46.12 22.74
CA VAL A 797 2.15 45.65 22.65
C VAL A 797 3.00 46.73 22.00
N ALA A 798 4.25 46.88 22.44
CA ALA A 798 5.17 47.86 21.88
C ALA A 798 6.43 47.18 21.35
N ILE A 799 6.84 47.55 20.15
CA ILE A 799 7.96 46.94 19.41
C ILE A 799 8.76 48.03 18.68
N SER A 800 10.08 47.82 18.55
CA SER A 800 10.94 48.75 17.78
C SER A 800 10.82 48.44 16.29
N VAL A 801 10.63 49.47 15.47
CA VAL A 801 10.59 49.37 14.01
C VAL A 801 11.44 50.47 13.34
N PRO A 802 12.21 50.14 12.29
CA PRO A 802 12.94 51.11 11.50
C PRO A 802 11.99 51.83 10.53
N ILE A 803 11.60 53.07 10.84
CA ILE A 803 10.75 53.87 9.95
C ILE A 803 11.64 54.66 8.97
N ARG A 804 11.30 54.63 7.69
CA ARG A 804 11.93 55.46 6.64
C ARG A 804 11.15 56.75 6.44
N GLN A 805 11.82 57.82 6.03
CA GLN A 805 11.10 59.02 5.59
C GLN A 805 10.24 58.70 4.36
N GLY A 806 9.00 59.17 4.36
CA GLY A 806 8.03 58.90 3.30
C GLY A 806 7.17 57.65 3.59
N ALA A 807 6.93 56.83 2.57
CA ALA A 807 6.04 55.69 2.66
C ALA A 807 6.72 54.47 3.31
N ASN A 808 6.01 53.85 4.25
CA ASN A 808 6.36 52.59 4.88
C ASN A 808 5.20 51.61 4.74
N THR A 809 5.50 50.31 4.67
CA THR A 809 4.50 49.25 4.61
C THR A 809 4.63 48.36 5.83
N MET A 810 3.54 48.16 6.56
CA MET A 810 3.43 47.24 7.67
C MET A 810 2.49 46.11 7.30
N ARG A 811 2.88 44.85 7.52
CA ARG A 811 2.01 43.69 7.38
C ARG A 811 2.03 42.86 8.66
N LEU A 812 0.84 42.54 9.17
CA LEU A 812 0.64 41.54 10.22
C LEU A 812 -0.03 40.32 9.59
N ALA A 813 0.47 39.12 9.87
CA ALA A 813 -0.15 37.89 9.40
C ALA A 813 -0.26 36.82 10.49
N SER A 814 -1.40 36.13 10.56
CA SER A 814 -1.64 35.10 11.58
C SER A 814 -0.71 33.91 11.41
N MET A 815 -0.17 33.44 12.53
CA MET A 815 0.63 32.21 12.60
C MET A 815 -0.20 30.98 13.04
N THR A 816 -1.49 31.17 13.36
CA THR A 816 -2.40 30.15 13.91
C THR A 816 -3.74 30.10 13.19
N GLU A 817 -4.44 28.96 13.25
CA GLU A 817 -5.79 28.81 12.67
C GLU A 817 -6.85 29.69 13.34
N ASP A 818 -6.62 30.12 14.58
CA ASP A 818 -7.53 31.02 15.30
C ASP A 818 -7.52 32.46 14.76
N GLY A 819 -6.65 32.78 13.80
CA GLY A 819 -6.49 34.13 13.27
C GLY A 819 -5.81 35.12 14.23
N GLY A 820 -5.91 36.42 13.91
CA GLY A 820 -5.29 37.51 14.67
C GLY A 820 -6.19 38.11 15.76
N PRO A 821 -5.66 39.00 16.62
CA PRO A 821 -6.48 39.81 17.53
C PRO A 821 -7.22 40.92 16.77
N ASN A 822 -8.25 41.50 17.37
CA ASN A 822 -8.85 42.74 16.85
C ASN A 822 -7.82 43.87 17.02
N VAL A 823 -7.53 44.62 15.97
CA VAL A 823 -6.59 45.77 16.03
C VAL A 823 -7.29 47.06 15.65
N ASP A 824 -7.22 48.08 16.50
CA ASP A 824 -7.92 49.35 16.29
C ASP A 824 -6.98 50.53 16.04
N GLU A 825 -5.78 50.51 16.60
CA GLU A 825 -4.87 51.64 16.54
C GLU A 825 -3.38 51.23 16.52
N PHE A 826 -2.59 51.95 15.73
CA PHE A 826 -1.13 51.95 15.81
C PHE A 826 -0.63 53.30 16.32
N GLY A 827 0.01 53.30 17.49
CA GLY A 827 0.66 54.47 18.07
C GLY A 827 2.15 54.49 17.77
N PHE A 828 2.71 55.68 17.60
CA PHE A 828 4.15 55.89 17.40
C PHE A 828 4.69 56.96 18.35
N ASP A 829 5.91 56.77 18.85
CA ASP A 829 6.65 57.77 19.66
C ASP A 829 7.32 58.88 18.82
N VAL A 830 6.96 58.96 17.54
CA VAL A 830 7.42 59.96 16.57
C VAL A 830 6.22 60.80 16.13
N ALA A 831 6.39 62.13 16.12
CA ALA A 831 5.33 63.06 15.75
C ALA A 831 5.14 63.13 14.22
N GLY A 832 3.90 63.32 13.77
CA GLY A 832 3.56 63.51 12.35
C GLY A 832 3.41 62.23 11.52
N ILE A 833 3.49 61.05 12.14
CA ILE A 833 3.17 59.78 11.48
C ILE A 833 1.66 59.69 11.27
N ARG A 834 1.23 59.20 10.11
CA ARG A 834 -0.19 59.09 9.75
C ARG A 834 -0.40 58.03 8.68
N GLN A 835 -1.66 57.67 8.43
CA GLN A 835 -2.02 56.84 7.28
C GLN A 835 -1.54 57.50 5.99
N TRP A 836 -0.88 56.73 5.13
CA TRP A 836 -0.42 57.20 3.82
C TRP A 836 -1.62 57.46 2.90
N ASN A 837 -1.58 58.57 2.16
CA ASN A 837 -2.57 58.87 1.13
C ASN A 837 -1.89 59.18 -0.21
N ALA A 838 -2.62 59.02 -1.32
CA ALA A 838 -2.06 59.17 -2.66
C ALA A 838 -1.56 60.60 -2.98
N ALA A 839 -1.98 61.63 -2.23
CA ALA A 839 -1.49 63.00 -2.39
C ALA A 839 -0.07 63.19 -1.81
N ASP A 840 0.43 62.23 -1.03
CA ASP A 840 1.78 62.22 -0.44
C ASP A 840 2.87 61.74 -1.41
N SER A 841 2.49 61.35 -2.63
CA SER A 841 3.38 60.83 -3.69
C SER A 841 4.45 61.83 -4.16
N SER A 842 4.33 63.11 -3.81
CA SER A 842 5.30 64.17 -4.11
C SER A 842 6.51 64.23 -3.15
N LEU A 843 6.56 63.37 -2.12
CA LEU A 843 7.60 63.35 -1.08
C LEU A 843 8.58 62.17 -1.20
N ILE A 844 8.65 61.51 -2.35
CA ILE A 844 9.55 60.37 -2.60
C ILE A 844 10.82 60.88 -3.32
N PRO A 845 12.05 60.59 -2.83
CA PRO A 845 13.28 60.92 -3.57
C PRO A 845 13.31 60.27 -4.96
N GLU A 846 13.81 61.01 -5.97
CA GLU A 846 13.87 60.64 -7.39
C GLU A 846 14.62 59.33 -7.71
N SER A 847 15.25 58.67 -6.73
CA SER A 847 16.04 57.45 -6.95
C SER A 847 15.21 56.16 -7.13
N PHE A 848 13.88 56.22 -7.13
CA PHE A 848 13.03 55.04 -7.33
C PHE A 848 12.41 54.90 -8.74
N ASN A 849 12.67 55.84 -9.66
CA ASN A 849 12.22 55.74 -11.05
C ASN A 849 13.23 55.00 -11.94
N ARG A 850 13.44 53.69 -11.74
CA ARG A 850 14.08 52.82 -12.75
C ARG A 850 13.60 51.38 -12.73
N ILE A 851 12.31 51.13 -12.98
CA ILE A 851 11.87 49.86 -13.61
C ILE A 851 10.62 50.13 -14.50
N ALA A 852 10.64 51.19 -15.32
CA ALA A 852 9.52 51.51 -16.22
C ALA A 852 9.83 51.33 -17.71
N ASP A 853 11.04 50.94 -18.09
CA ASP A 853 11.40 50.77 -19.50
C ASP A 853 11.82 49.32 -19.79
N LYS A 854 10.79 48.48 -20.03
CA LYS A 854 10.74 47.40 -21.03
C LYS A 854 9.64 46.39 -20.68
N MET A 855 8.36 46.78 -20.84
CA MET A 855 7.29 45.82 -21.09
C MET A 855 6.21 46.47 -21.96
N ILE A 856 5.74 45.73 -22.97
CA ILE A 856 4.59 46.06 -23.81
C ILE A 856 3.37 46.32 -22.90
N PRO A 857 2.54 47.36 -23.12
CA PRO A 857 1.63 47.86 -22.09
C PRO A 857 0.48 46.89 -21.78
N VAL A 858 0.28 46.63 -20.48
CA VAL A 858 -0.99 46.11 -19.95
C VAL A 858 -2.01 47.24 -19.98
N SER A 859 -3.04 47.12 -20.82
CA SER A 859 -4.09 48.13 -20.90
C SER A 859 -5.42 47.62 -20.36
N LEU A 860 -6.02 48.37 -19.44
CA LEU A 860 -7.37 48.15 -18.93
C LEU A 860 -8.20 49.39 -19.30
N SER A 861 -9.34 49.19 -19.94
CA SER A 861 -10.28 50.27 -20.26
C SER A 861 -11.71 49.82 -20.01
N VAL A 862 -12.57 50.75 -19.60
CA VAL A 862 -13.98 50.46 -19.35
C VAL A 862 -14.83 51.45 -20.12
N SER A 863 -15.83 50.91 -20.81
CA SER A 863 -16.83 51.68 -21.55
C SER A 863 -18.23 51.28 -21.12
N ARG A 864 -19.25 51.94 -21.69
CA ARG A 864 -20.65 51.53 -21.52
C ARG A 864 -20.91 50.07 -21.95
N ASN A 865 -20.11 49.54 -22.87
CA ASN A 865 -20.37 48.25 -23.50
C ASN A 865 -19.66 47.07 -22.80
N GLY A 866 -18.72 47.35 -21.88
CA GLY A 866 -17.92 46.31 -21.23
C GLY A 866 -16.57 46.80 -20.72
N ILE A 867 -15.85 45.88 -20.08
CA ILE A 867 -14.48 46.05 -19.60
C ILE A 867 -13.54 45.38 -20.61
N ALA A 868 -12.67 46.14 -21.28
CA ALA A 868 -11.67 45.63 -22.20
C ALA A 868 -10.29 45.55 -21.52
N TYR A 869 -9.55 44.48 -21.79
CA TYR A 869 -8.22 44.25 -21.24
C TYR A 869 -7.25 43.72 -22.31
N THR A 870 -5.96 43.97 -22.12
CA THR A 870 -4.86 43.39 -22.91
C THR A 870 -3.70 43.09 -21.98
N LEU A 871 -3.23 41.84 -22.01
CA LEU A 871 -2.08 41.31 -21.26
C LEU A 871 -0.95 41.00 -22.25
N SER A 872 0.30 41.29 -21.87
CA SER A 872 1.48 40.92 -22.66
C SER A 872 1.80 39.44 -22.49
N ASP A 873 1.86 38.70 -23.61
CA ASP A 873 2.03 37.25 -23.72
C ASP A 873 0.87 36.43 -23.12
N ALA A 874 0.67 35.20 -23.59
CA ALA A 874 -0.47 34.32 -23.29
C ALA A 874 -0.58 33.89 -21.80
N GLN A 875 -0.60 34.83 -20.86
CA GLN A 875 -0.51 34.65 -19.42
C GLN A 875 -1.86 34.89 -18.75
N GLU A 876 -2.17 34.08 -17.73
CA GLU A 876 -3.41 34.21 -16.95
C GLU A 876 -3.34 35.34 -15.91
N ALA A 877 -4.43 36.09 -15.75
CA ALA A 877 -4.65 37.07 -14.70
C ALA A 877 -6.10 37.00 -14.17
N SER A 878 -6.35 37.66 -13.05
CA SER A 878 -7.67 37.78 -12.43
C SER A 878 -8.18 39.21 -12.55
N LEU A 879 -9.36 39.38 -13.13
CA LEU A 879 -10.06 40.65 -13.21
C LEU A 879 -11.22 40.66 -12.21
N SER A 880 -11.23 41.65 -11.32
CA SER A 880 -12.24 41.78 -10.27
C SER A 880 -12.94 43.14 -10.35
N VAL A 881 -14.25 43.16 -10.10
CA VAL A 881 -15.05 44.39 -10.05
C VAL A 881 -15.63 44.56 -8.67
N PHE A 882 -15.39 45.71 -8.06
CA PHE A 882 -15.87 46.11 -6.75
C PHE A 882 -16.87 47.26 -6.88
N ASP A 883 -17.89 47.31 -6.04
CA ASP A 883 -18.69 48.53 -5.88
C ASP A 883 -17.99 49.56 -4.97
N ILE A 884 -18.60 50.74 -4.81
CA ILE A 884 -18.03 51.83 -4.00
C ILE A 884 -17.85 51.52 -2.52
N HIS A 885 -18.47 50.44 -2.02
CA HIS A 885 -18.33 49.98 -0.65
C HIS A 885 -17.28 48.87 -0.52
N GLY A 886 -16.55 48.57 -1.61
CA GLY A 886 -15.49 47.57 -1.62
C GLY A 886 -16.01 46.13 -1.76
N LYS A 887 -17.32 45.92 -1.98
CA LYS A 887 -17.86 44.57 -2.16
C LYS A 887 -17.59 44.06 -3.58
N ILE A 888 -17.02 42.86 -3.68
CA ILE A 888 -16.78 42.18 -4.97
C ILE A 888 -18.13 41.87 -5.61
N ARG A 889 -18.32 42.38 -6.83
CA ARG A 889 -19.48 42.09 -7.68
C ARG A 889 -19.25 40.87 -8.56
N PHE A 890 -18.04 40.71 -9.09
CA PHE A 890 -17.59 39.46 -9.70
C PHE A 890 -16.07 39.41 -9.86
N VAL A 891 -15.56 38.19 -10.08
CA VAL A 891 -14.18 37.89 -10.48
C VAL A 891 -14.20 37.02 -11.74
N GLN A 892 -13.26 37.22 -12.64
CA GLN A 892 -13.10 36.47 -13.86
C GLN A 892 -11.63 36.24 -14.17
N LYS A 893 -11.24 34.98 -14.43
CA LYS A 893 -9.93 34.67 -15.01
C LYS A 893 -9.88 35.11 -16.47
N VAL A 894 -8.79 35.74 -16.87
CA VAL A 894 -8.59 36.35 -18.17
C VAL A 894 -7.17 36.07 -18.70
N GLN A 895 -7.02 35.94 -20.01
CA GLN A 895 -5.73 35.64 -20.67
C GLN A 895 -5.67 36.37 -22.02
N GLY A 896 -4.49 36.85 -22.42
CA GLY A 896 -4.31 37.57 -23.68
C GLY A 896 -5.10 38.89 -23.71
N CYS A 897 -5.91 39.13 -24.75
CA CYS A 897 -6.79 40.29 -24.84
C CYS A 897 -8.25 39.88 -25.00
N GLY A 898 -9.17 40.69 -24.46
CA GLY A 898 -10.59 40.37 -24.50
C GLY A 898 -11.47 41.47 -23.90
N MET A 899 -12.78 41.24 -23.95
CA MET A 899 -13.79 42.14 -23.38
C MET A 899 -14.81 41.37 -22.55
N ILE A 900 -15.15 41.89 -21.37
CA ILE A 900 -16.20 41.35 -20.49
C ILE A 900 -17.42 42.28 -20.61
N SER A 901 -18.43 41.86 -21.36
CA SER A 901 -19.70 42.57 -21.54
C SER A 901 -20.79 42.03 -20.62
N ASP A 902 -20.96 40.72 -20.51
CA ASP A 902 -22.20 40.13 -20.01
C ASP A 902 -22.38 40.34 -18.51
N LYS A 903 -21.31 40.13 -17.75
CA LYS A 903 -21.27 40.39 -16.30
C LYS A 903 -21.25 41.88 -15.98
N TRP A 904 -20.65 42.71 -16.84
CA TRP A 904 -20.63 44.16 -16.67
C TRP A 904 -22.01 44.77 -16.92
N ASN A 905 -22.72 44.27 -17.93
CA ASN A 905 -23.94 44.88 -18.42
C ASN A 905 -25.15 44.71 -17.49
N VAL A 906 -25.08 43.73 -16.59
CA VAL A 906 -26.12 43.44 -15.59
C VAL A 906 -25.91 44.18 -14.26
N LEU A 907 -24.78 44.87 -14.06
CA LEU A 907 -24.53 45.63 -12.82
C LEU A 907 -25.42 46.88 -12.76
N PRO A 908 -26.02 47.26 -11.63
CA PRO A 908 -26.80 48.50 -11.55
C PRO A 908 -25.96 49.75 -11.87
N ALA A 909 -26.60 50.85 -12.29
CA ALA A 909 -25.90 52.12 -12.52
C ALA A 909 -25.19 52.57 -11.23
N GLY A 910 -23.91 52.90 -11.32
CA GLY A 910 -23.10 53.09 -10.12
C GLY A 910 -21.63 53.33 -10.43
N ARG A 911 -20.87 53.66 -9.39
CA ARG A 911 -19.41 53.74 -9.46
C ARG A 911 -18.84 52.38 -9.06
N TYR A 912 -17.83 51.94 -9.79
CA TYR A 912 -17.16 50.67 -9.59
C TYR A 912 -15.66 50.85 -9.68
N VAL A 913 -14.94 49.93 -9.07
CA VAL A 913 -13.50 49.82 -9.20
C VAL A 913 -13.21 48.50 -9.88
N VAL A 914 -12.52 48.54 -11.00
CA VAL A 914 -12.07 47.35 -11.72
C VAL A 914 -10.58 47.18 -11.47
N THR A 915 -10.17 45.98 -11.08
CA THR A 915 -8.76 45.63 -10.86
C THR A 915 -8.36 44.46 -11.73
N LEU A 916 -7.11 44.46 -12.17
CA LEU A 916 -6.47 43.36 -12.87
C LEU A 916 -5.23 42.94 -12.05
N ARG A 917 -5.22 41.70 -11.57
CA ARG A 917 -4.15 41.13 -10.72
C ARG A 917 -3.53 39.90 -11.39
N LYS A 918 -2.21 39.74 -11.35
CA LYS A 918 -1.50 38.53 -11.79
C LYS A 918 -0.75 37.95 -10.61
N ASN A 919 -0.93 36.65 -10.35
CA ASN A 919 -0.35 35.95 -9.21
C ASN A 919 -0.56 36.73 -7.88
N GLY A 920 -1.76 37.30 -7.69
CA GLY A 920 -2.12 38.12 -6.53
C GLY A 920 -1.69 39.59 -6.57
N VAL A 921 -0.73 39.96 -7.43
CA VAL A 921 -0.17 41.32 -7.53
C VAL A 921 -1.04 42.21 -8.41
N LEU A 922 -1.38 43.42 -7.93
CA LEU A 922 -2.16 44.41 -8.68
C LEU A 922 -1.34 45.00 -9.83
N ILE A 923 -1.80 44.77 -11.06
CA ILE A 923 -1.17 45.30 -12.28
C ILE A 923 -1.89 46.56 -12.77
N SER A 924 -3.21 46.60 -12.69
CA SER A 924 -3.99 47.76 -13.12
C SER A 924 -5.25 47.94 -12.28
N LYS A 925 -5.64 49.19 -12.03
CA LYS A 925 -6.83 49.56 -11.28
C LYS A 925 -7.48 50.78 -11.92
N MET A 926 -8.79 50.74 -12.10
CA MET A 926 -9.55 51.83 -12.70
C MET A 926 -10.87 52.04 -11.96
N ALA A 927 -11.11 53.27 -11.50
CA ALA A 927 -12.41 53.69 -11.01
C ALA A 927 -13.26 54.18 -12.17
N VAL A 928 -14.46 53.64 -12.32
CA VAL A 928 -15.34 53.85 -13.48
C VAL A 928 -16.76 54.08 -13.01
N LYS A 929 -17.49 54.89 -13.77
CA LYS A 929 -18.92 55.09 -13.58
C LYS A 929 -19.65 54.39 -14.72
N ARG A 930 -20.50 53.43 -14.37
CA ARG A 930 -21.39 52.75 -15.33
C ARG A 930 -22.63 53.60 -15.60
#